data_AF-L8PEK8-F1
#
_entry.id   AF-L8PEK8-F1
#
_cell.length_a   1.000
_cell.length_b   1.000
_cell.length_c   1.000
_cell.angle_alpha   90.00
_cell.angle_beta   90.00
_cell.angle_gamma   90.00
#
_symmetry.space_group_name_H-M   'P 1'
#
loop_
_entity.id
_entity.type
_entity.pdbx_description
1 polymer ?
#
loop_
_entity_poly.entity_id
_entity_poly.type
_entity_poly.pdbx_seq_one_letter_code
_entity_poly.pdbx_strand_id
1 'polypeptide(L)'
;MTSGLRTLPIRVAPLPGEALDSWLETLAHRSMVSFREILIALGLPGRRDGSLPDLTRYLEPEQAEQAAAVSGVPADRLHAMTLRQYDGHALVLHPHRRTVNRMQLWGRNGSRYCPQCLHEHDGRWQLRWRLPWSFACTRHRILLPHACPSCNQRTRHGRVSIFRDLPPHQCPTTLKPSGALCQTDLALAPAAALREDSPVLASQRWINDLLDRVEQGQAQSLPTPQMIFNDLRALASWVLRIAEPGDFPTLDPHVEQACQDYAGDGQFSPTSAAVTAGGLTHAVHILQQGSDKTNIATLRTLLERDGERLDLMPLGDINKRWRAHSTALQQLIWQAMDTRMANVDRLRFRSCTTRPRPPHKMNETLTTARADRVPQLLWRGWTARFLPAAGVRNIGNFRAALAVALLLPGASKRHFDPLISMLGHQAQLDVHYTLAELAQQGHDGVLTGLCEIADYLDTQPVPIDYERRRGLTGDGLLPADDWVSICTQTGVHPGQEARLLSVRRYLYQRITGNDLRQAPESLRITTAEEAGGVAVVPFRITAALLGALDEYGENYLRGLGIDEPLTWEPPADLAAGLCLPGRPVDVRRAHRLICAEGQAPAVAAKEMGVALESIRHCFEQHPPSSPWPSKSGGSWVDPSRPIARRSRLAAAQARQQAHTMLTDEFLRREYLDARKTVREIASETHLPKRLISEVLNQSGLIASREPSRKPIVDEQWLREQYIRQARTLASIATELDMSPTTLTRHLRAVGIEIRPRGGRRSVSRTELESVPPLIRPALTDRRCWGRLQRFREAMEHRTLAEASRQLGTTRSVLYTQFAALEGDLGVQLYIRPRRGESLRPTKAGQAVMDALTDSEGARPGGNTIETGIPPASRQNP
;
A
#
# COMPACT_ATOMS: atom_id res chain seq x y z
N MET A 1 -70.39 -49.51 9.94
CA MET A 1 -70.19 -49.60 11.40
C MET A 1 -68.69 -49.69 11.66
N THR A 2 -68.05 -48.57 11.97
CA THR A 2 -66.64 -48.51 12.39
C THR A 2 -66.53 -49.14 13.77
N SER A 3 -66.04 -50.38 13.84
CA SER A 3 -65.65 -51.00 15.12
C SER A 3 -64.60 -50.09 15.77
N GLY A 4 -65.01 -49.34 16.81
CA GLY A 4 -64.08 -48.49 17.57
C GLY A 4 -62.88 -49.33 18.03
N LEU A 5 -61.67 -48.85 17.78
CA LEU A 5 -60.45 -49.49 18.24
C LEU A 5 -60.52 -49.61 19.77
N ARG A 6 -60.46 -50.84 20.29
CA ARG A 6 -60.43 -51.09 21.74
C ARG A 6 -59.09 -50.61 22.29
N THR A 7 -59.12 -49.84 23.35
CA THR A 7 -57.89 -49.38 24.02
C THR A 7 -57.29 -50.46 24.91
N LEU A 8 -55.99 -50.36 25.22
CA LEU A 8 -55.34 -51.29 26.13
C LEU A 8 -55.88 -51.22 27.57
N PRO A 9 -56.05 -52.37 28.24
CA PRO A 9 -56.52 -52.43 29.63
C PRO A 9 -55.47 -51.91 30.63
N ILE A 10 -54.18 -52.09 30.32
CA ILE A 10 -53.06 -51.53 31.08
C ILE A 10 -52.38 -50.49 30.20
N ARG A 11 -52.23 -49.27 30.72
CA ARG A 11 -51.56 -48.16 30.02
C ARG A 11 -50.38 -47.70 30.84
N VAL A 12 -49.25 -47.50 30.17
CA VAL A 12 -48.01 -47.01 30.77
C VAL A 12 -47.64 -45.72 30.06
N ALA A 13 -47.50 -44.62 30.81
CA ALA A 13 -47.06 -43.37 30.24
C ALA A 13 -45.57 -43.46 29.81
N PRO A 14 -45.21 -42.96 28.61
CA PRO A 14 -43.81 -42.78 28.22
C PRO A 14 -43.08 -41.78 29.12
N LEU A 15 -41.80 -42.02 29.42
CA LEU A 15 -40.96 -41.05 30.11
C LEU A 15 -40.46 -39.95 29.15
N PRO A 16 -40.04 -38.76 29.67
CA PRO A 16 -39.22 -37.80 28.93
C PRO A 16 -38.00 -38.45 28.27
N GLY A 17 -37.84 -38.22 26.96
CA GLY A 17 -36.71 -38.69 26.16
C GLY A 17 -36.66 -40.20 25.91
N GLU A 18 -37.69 -40.95 26.29
CA GLU A 18 -37.69 -42.40 26.20
C GLU A 18 -37.69 -42.93 24.76
N ALA A 19 -36.95 -44.01 24.52
CA ALA A 19 -36.98 -44.72 23.25
C ALA A 19 -38.28 -45.53 23.06
N LEU A 20 -38.80 -45.60 21.83
CA LEU A 20 -40.02 -46.33 21.51
C LEU A 20 -39.95 -47.82 21.88
N ASP A 21 -38.83 -48.49 21.60
CA ASP A 21 -38.63 -49.89 21.95
C ASP A 21 -38.62 -50.14 23.46
N SER A 22 -38.05 -49.21 24.24
CA SER A 22 -38.10 -49.26 25.70
C SER A 22 -39.53 -49.22 26.22
N TRP A 23 -40.33 -48.27 25.73
CA TRP A 23 -41.71 -48.14 26.18
C TRP A 23 -42.56 -49.36 25.82
N LEU A 24 -42.38 -49.89 24.61
CA LEU A 24 -43.06 -51.10 24.16
C LEU A 24 -42.67 -52.32 24.99
N GLU A 25 -41.40 -52.45 25.38
CA GLU A 25 -40.92 -53.52 26.27
C GLU A 25 -41.51 -53.38 27.66
N THR A 26 -41.60 -52.17 28.21
CA THR A 26 -42.22 -51.94 29.50
C THR A 26 -43.71 -52.22 29.47
N LEU A 27 -44.40 -51.84 28.39
CA LEU A 27 -45.81 -52.13 28.21
C LEU A 27 -46.09 -53.64 28.14
N ALA A 28 -45.22 -54.39 27.45
CA ALA A 28 -45.28 -55.85 27.39
C ALA A 28 -45.06 -56.48 28.78
N HIS A 29 -43.98 -56.08 29.46
CA HIS A 29 -43.64 -56.57 30.79
C HIS A 29 -44.74 -56.28 31.82
N ARG A 30 -45.26 -55.03 31.87
CA ARG A 30 -46.33 -54.63 32.79
C ARG A 30 -47.67 -55.32 32.50
N SER A 31 -47.89 -55.70 31.24
CA SER A 31 -49.10 -56.40 30.83
C SER A 31 -48.97 -57.93 30.88
N MET A 32 -47.79 -58.45 31.24
CA MET A 32 -47.48 -59.89 31.27
C MET A 32 -47.79 -60.60 29.94
N VAL A 33 -47.50 -59.93 28.82
CA VAL A 33 -47.69 -60.46 27.46
C VAL A 33 -46.39 -60.36 26.66
N SER A 34 -46.29 -61.13 25.59
CA SER A 34 -45.14 -61.07 24.70
C SER A 34 -45.04 -59.72 24.00
N PHE A 35 -43.81 -59.32 23.67
CA PHE A 35 -43.55 -58.12 22.87
C PHE A 35 -44.34 -58.12 21.54
N ARG A 36 -44.52 -59.29 20.92
CA ARG A 36 -45.32 -59.46 19.70
C ARG A 36 -46.79 -59.12 19.90
N GLU A 37 -47.40 -59.50 21.03
CA GLU A 37 -48.81 -59.23 21.31
C GLU A 37 -49.07 -57.74 21.50
N ILE A 38 -48.17 -57.02 22.16
CA ILE A 38 -48.25 -55.54 22.25
C ILE A 38 -48.20 -54.89 20.88
N LEU A 39 -47.27 -55.31 20.01
CA LEU A 39 -47.17 -54.74 18.67
C LEU A 39 -48.45 -54.96 17.86
N ILE A 40 -49.01 -56.18 17.90
CA ILE A 40 -50.28 -56.49 17.22
C ILE A 40 -51.43 -55.65 17.79
N ALA A 41 -51.51 -55.54 19.12
CA ALA A 41 -52.54 -54.74 19.76
C ALA A 41 -52.48 -53.27 19.34
N LEU A 42 -51.28 -52.70 19.21
CA LEU A 42 -51.06 -51.33 18.75
C LEU A 42 -51.17 -51.14 17.22
N GLY A 43 -51.44 -52.20 16.46
CA GLY A 43 -51.48 -52.13 14.99
C GLY A 43 -50.11 -51.97 14.33
N LEU A 44 -49.04 -52.23 15.06
CA LEU A 44 -47.67 -52.16 14.58
C LEU A 44 -47.26 -53.47 13.89
N PRO A 45 -46.37 -53.43 12.88
CA PRO A 45 -45.99 -54.62 12.15
C PRO A 45 -45.33 -55.65 13.08
N GLY A 46 -45.89 -56.86 13.10
CA GLY A 46 -45.42 -58.04 13.86
C GLY A 46 -45.20 -59.25 12.94
N ARG A 47 -44.22 -59.17 12.02
CA ARG A 47 -43.95 -60.19 10.99
C ARG A 47 -43.81 -61.60 11.58
N ARG A 48 -44.27 -62.62 10.84
CA ARG A 48 -44.24 -64.04 11.23
C ARG A 48 -42.83 -64.65 11.20
N ASP A 49 -41.85 -64.01 10.57
CA ASP A 49 -40.44 -64.46 10.47
C ASP A 49 -39.62 -64.22 11.75
N GLY A 50 -40.23 -63.68 12.81
CA GLY A 50 -39.63 -63.54 14.14
C GLY A 50 -38.68 -62.36 14.33
N SER A 51 -38.47 -61.54 13.29
CA SER A 51 -37.52 -60.42 13.31
C SER A 51 -38.19 -59.16 12.76
N LEU A 52 -38.18 -58.07 13.53
CA LEU A 52 -38.74 -56.80 13.07
C LEU A 52 -37.68 -55.77 12.67
N PRO A 53 -38.01 -54.90 11.69
CA PRO A 53 -37.33 -53.62 11.55
C PRO A 53 -37.44 -52.84 12.87
N ASP A 54 -36.35 -52.19 13.30
CA ASP A 54 -36.32 -51.39 14.52
C ASP A 54 -37.18 -50.13 14.37
N LEU A 55 -38.42 -50.19 14.88
CA LEU A 55 -39.42 -49.12 14.80
C LEU A 55 -38.98 -47.84 15.53
N THR A 56 -38.02 -47.95 16.46
CA THR A 56 -37.39 -46.79 17.13
C THR A 56 -36.66 -45.89 16.14
N ARG A 57 -36.34 -46.36 14.92
CA ARG A 57 -35.71 -45.51 13.91
C ARG A 57 -36.69 -44.53 13.29
N TYR A 58 -37.87 -45.02 12.94
CA TYR A 58 -38.93 -44.23 12.33
C TYR A 58 -40.26 -45.00 12.39
N LEU A 59 -41.32 -44.26 12.73
CA LEU A 59 -42.71 -44.72 12.77
C LEU A 59 -43.48 -43.95 11.69
N GLU A 60 -44.22 -44.65 10.81
CA GLU A 60 -45.05 -43.98 9.82
C GLU A 60 -46.20 -43.22 10.50
N PRO A 61 -46.70 -42.11 9.91
CA PRO A 61 -47.81 -41.35 10.49
C PRO A 61 -49.04 -42.22 10.80
N GLU A 62 -49.44 -43.10 9.87
CA GLU A 62 -50.56 -44.02 10.07
C GLU A 62 -50.34 -44.98 11.24
N GLN A 63 -49.10 -45.45 11.41
CA GLN A 63 -48.72 -46.34 12.52
C GLN A 63 -48.75 -45.61 13.86
N ALA A 64 -48.35 -44.34 13.89
CA ALA A 64 -48.40 -43.50 15.08
C ALA A 64 -49.85 -43.20 15.48
N GLU A 65 -50.71 -42.84 14.53
CA GLU A 65 -52.14 -42.57 14.80
C GLU A 65 -52.87 -43.82 15.32
N GLN A 66 -52.61 -44.99 14.72
CA GLN A 66 -53.22 -46.23 15.19
C GLN A 66 -52.74 -46.62 16.59
N ALA A 67 -51.43 -46.53 16.84
CA ALA A 67 -50.88 -46.79 18.17
C ALA A 67 -51.36 -45.76 19.20
N ALA A 68 -51.57 -44.50 18.81
CA ALA A 68 -52.10 -43.45 19.66
C ALA A 68 -53.55 -43.74 20.08
N ALA A 69 -54.41 -44.13 19.13
CA ALA A 69 -55.80 -44.50 19.40
C ALA A 69 -55.93 -45.66 20.39
N VAL A 70 -55.02 -46.64 20.34
CA VAL A 70 -55.06 -47.83 21.20
C VAL A 70 -54.40 -47.60 22.57
N SER A 71 -53.26 -46.90 22.61
CA SER A 71 -52.48 -46.69 23.83
C SER A 71 -52.92 -45.49 24.66
N GLY A 72 -53.57 -44.49 24.03
CA GLY A 72 -53.86 -43.19 24.62
C GLY A 72 -52.64 -42.26 24.70
N VAL A 73 -51.50 -42.63 24.12
CA VAL A 73 -50.32 -41.77 23.99
C VAL A 73 -50.46 -40.92 22.73
N PRO A 74 -50.30 -39.59 22.79
CA PRO A 74 -50.36 -38.73 21.61
C PRO A 74 -49.38 -39.14 20.49
N ALA A 75 -49.80 -39.01 19.22
CA ALA A 75 -49.01 -39.45 18.06
C ALA A 75 -47.69 -38.66 17.92
N ASP A 76 -47.70 -37.36 18.21
CA ASP A 76 -46.51 -36.51 18.30
C ASP A 76 -45.51 -37.04 19.34
N ARG A 77 -46.01 -37.52 20.49
CA ARG A 77 -45.18 -38.12 21.51
C ARG A 77 -44.55 -39.43 21.03
N LEU A 78 -45.29 -40.28 20.33
CA LEU A 78 -44.75 -41.51 19.73
C LEU A 78 -43.69 -41.21 18.68
N HIS A 79 -43.86 -40.16 17.87
CA HIS A 79 -42.85 -39.70 16.93
C HIS A 79 -41.57 -39.20 17.63
N ALA A 80 -41.71 -38.45 18.73
CA ALA A 80 -40.58 -37.97 19.55
C ALA A 80 -39.80 -39.10 20.25
N MET A 81 -40.37 -40.31 20.34
CA MET A 81 -39.70 -41.52 20.84
C MET A 81 -38.91 -42.26 19.75
N THR A 82 -38.83 -41.70 18.54
CA THR A 82 -38.07 -42.27 17.41
C THR A 82 -36.90 -41.39 16.99
N LEU A 83 -35.88 -42.00 16.37
CA LEU A 83 -34.72 -41.30 15.83
C LEU A 83 -35.04 -40.34 14.68
N ARG A 84 -36.27 -40.37 14.15
CA ARG A 84 -36.68 -39.51 13.03
C ARG A 84 -36.56 -38.03 13.35
N GLN A 85 -36.77 -37.62 14.60
CA GLN A 85 -36.61 -36.22 15.00
C GLN A 85 -35.17 -35.69 14.84
N TYR A 86 -34.16 -36.58 14.80
CA TYR A 86 -32.76 -36.21 14.60
C TYR A 86 -32.29 -36.39 13.15
N ASP A 87 -33.15 -36.87 12.25
CA ASP A 87 -32.81 -37.13 10.85
C ASP A 87 -32.49 -35.83 10.12
N GLY A 88 -31.34 -35.78 9.45
CA GLY A 88 -30.82 -34.56 8.83
C GLY A 88 -30.24 -33.55 9.82
N HIS A 89 -30.20 -33.84 11.12
CA HIS A 89 -29.69 -32.91 12.15
C HIS A 89 -28.55 -33.51 12.96
N ALA A 90 -28.77 -34.64 13.64
CA ALA A 90 -27.74 -35.32 14.43
C ALA A 90 -27.43 -36.72 13.89
N LEU A 91 -28.24 -37.26 12.99
CA LEU A 91 -27.93 -38.46 12.21
C LEU A 91 -28.58 -38.37 10.84
N VAL A 92 -28.31 -39.33 9.96
CA VAL A 92 -29.05 -39.48 8.70
C VAL A 92 -29.62 -40.88 8.62
N LEU A 93 -30.91 -40.97 8.33
CA LEU A 93 -31.63 -42.22 8.05
C LEU A 93 -31.69 -42.47 6.55
N HIS A 94 -31.60 -43.75 6.16
CA HIS A 94 -31.90 -44.14 4.79
C HIS A 94 -33.43 -44.15 4.57
N PRO A 95 -33.95 -43.38 3.59
CA PRO A 95 -35.40 -43.19 3.41
C PRO A 95 -36.18 -44.49 3.25
N HIS A 96 -35.62 -45.47 2.53
CA HIS A 96 -36.33 -46.71 2.18
C HIS A 96 -35.92 -47.93 3.01
N ARG A 97 -34.75 -47.88 3.69
CA ARG A 97 -34.18 -49.06 4.38
C ARG A 97 -34.44 -49.08 5.88
N ARG A 98 -34.95 -47.98 6.47
CA ARG A 98 -35.11 -47.80 7.91
C ARG A 98 -33.82 -48.17 8.66
N THR A 99 -32.68 -47.68 8.17
CA THR A 99 -31.35 -47.90 8.75
C THR A 99 -30.63 -46.57 8.90
N VAL A 100 -29.77 -46.47 9.91
CA VAL A 100 -28.91 -45.31 10.10
C VAL A 100 -27.77 -45.37 9.07
N ASN A 101 -27.53 -44.26 8.37
CA ASN A 101 -26.39 -44.11 7.48
C ASN A 101 -25.12 -43.92 8.32
N ARG A 102 -24.26 -44.94 8.35
CA ARG A 102 -23.03 -44.92 9.14
C ARG A 102 -21.96 -43.97 8.60
N MET A 103 -22.07 -43.54 7.34
CA MET A 103 -21.10 -42.66 6.68
C MET A 103 -21.32 -41.17 6.98
N GLN A 104 -22.50 -40.79 7.46
CA GLN A 104 -22.89 -39.41 7.71
C GLN A 104 -23.19 -39.20 9.19
N LEU A 105 -22.79 -38.04 9.73
CA LEU A 105 -23.04 -37.64 11.12
C LEU A 105 -22.74 -38.77 12.15
N TRP A 106 -21.68 -39.54 11.88
CA TRP A 106 -21.19 -40.64 12.73
C TRP A 106 -22.24 -41.67 13.12
N GLY A 107 -23.20 -41.93 12.23
CA GLY A 107 -24.32 -42.84 12.47
C GLY A 107 -23.89 -44.18 13.07
N ARG A 108 -24.61 -44.64 14.10
CA ARG A 108 -24.33 -45.89 14.80
C ARG A 108 -25.59 -46.74 14.98
N ASN A 109 -25.35 -48.03 15.24
CA ASN A 109 -26.37 -48.99 15.62
C ASN A 109 -26.12 -49.46 17.07
N GLY A 110 -27.20 -49.85 17.75
CA GLY A 110 -27.17 -50.18 19.17
C GLY A 110 -27.43 -48.96 20.04
N SER A 111 -27.56 -49.22 21.34
CA SER A 111 -27.70 -48.20 22.37
C SER A 111 -26.54 -48.30 23.33
N ARG A 112 -26.13 -47.16 23.90
CA ARG A 112 -25.42 -47.14 25.18
C ARG A 112 -26.45 -47.12 26.33
N TYR A 113 -26.01 -47.15 27.58
CA TYR A 113 -26.91 -47.00 28.72
C TYR A 113 -26.23 -46.42 29.94
N CYS A 114 -27.03 -45.96 30.90
CA CYS A 114 -26.58 -45.65 32.24
C CYS A 114 -27.21 -46.67 33.20
N PRO A 115 -26.43 -47.53 33.87
CA PRO A 115 -26.95 -48.53 34.82
C PRO A 115 -27.82 -47.90 35.92
N GLN A 116 -27.40 -46.74 36.44
CA GLN A 116 -28.11 -46.02 37.49
C GLN A 116 -29.44 -45.42 37.00
N CYS A 117 -29.50 -44.84 35.79
CA CYS A 117 -30.78 -44.45 35.19
C CYS A 117 -31.69 -45.66 34.96
N LEU A 118 -31.16 -46.79 34.50
CA LEU A 118 -31.98 -47.99 34.35
C LEU A 118 -32.54 -48.45 35.69
N HIS A 119 -31.77 -48.37 36.78
CA HIS A 119 -32.27 -48.69 38.12
C HIS A 119 -33.36 -47.72 38.59
N GLU A 120 -33.11 -46.41 38.52
CA GLU A 120 -34.03 -45.36 38.99
C GLU A 120 -35.35 -45.33 38.22
N HIS A 121 -35.30 -45.66 36.92
CA HIS A 121 -36.43 -45.55 36.01
C HIS A 121 -36.97 -46.92 35.59
N ASP A 122 -36.89 -47.97 36.42
CA ASP A 122 -37.52 -49.28 36.14
C ASP A 122 -37.17 -49.88 34.76
N GLY A 123 -35.89 -49.76 34.39
CA GLY A 123 -35.31 -50.29 33.15
C GLY A 123 -35.57 -49.45 31.90
N ARG A 124 -36.06 -48.22 32.00
CA ARG A 124 -36.45 -47.39 30.84
C ARG A 124 -35.23 -46.76 30.16
N TRP A 125 -35.12 -46.94 28.84
CA TRP A 125 -33.98 -46.48 28.04
C TRP A 125 -34.25 -45.14 27.37
N GLN A 126 -33.22 -44.29 27.35
CA GLN A 126 -33.27 -42.99 26.68
C GLN A 126 -32.94 -43.13 25.19
N LEU A 127 -33.71 -42.42 24.35
CA LEU A 127 -33.51 -42.40 22.91
C LEU A 127 -32.15 -41.83 22.51
N ARG A 128 -31.69 -40.78 23.19
CA ARG A 128 -30.38 -40.15 22.96
C ARG A 128 -29.21 -41.13 23.06
N TRP A 129 -29.33 -42.18 23.87
CA TRP A 129 -28.27 -43.19 24.00
C TRP A 129 -28.04 -44.03 22.74
N ARG A 130 -28.94 -43.96 21.75
CA ARG A 130 -28.75 -44.54 20.41
C ARG A 130 -27.94 -43.62 19.49
N LEU A 131 -27.76 -42.35 19.84
CA LEU A 131 -26.92 -41.41 19.10
C LEU A 131 -25.43 -41.65 19.41
N PRO A 132 -24.52 -41.35 18.48
CA PRO A 132 -23.08 -41.39 18.74
C PRO A 132 -22.63 -40.31 19.73
N TRP A 133 -23.41 -39.23 19.84
CA TRP A 133 -23.13 -38.02 20.63
C TRP A 133 -23.39 -38.17 22.13
N SER A 134 -23.97 -39.27 22.58
CA SER A 134 -24.14 -39.59 24.00
C SER A 134 -23.12 -40.63 24.44
N PHE A 135 -22.07 -40.19 25.13
CA PHE A 135 -20.98 -41.03 25.66
C PHE A 135 -20.88 -40.99 27.18
N ALA A 136 -21.44 -39.98 27.85
CA ALA A 136 -21.46 -39.89 29.31
C ALA A 136 -22.88 -39.59 29.85
N CYS A 137 -23.16 -40.06 31.07
CA CYS A 137 -24.32 -39.61 31.84
C CYS A 137 -23.90 -38.40 32.67
N THR A 138 -24.50 -37.23 32.42
CA THR A 138 -24.20 -36.01 33.17
C THR A 138 -24.82 -35.97 34.57
N ARG A 139 -25.92 -36.71 34.78
CA ARG A 139 -26.59 -36.87 36.07
C ARG A 139 -25.78 -37.74 37.03
N HIS A 140 -25.37 -38.92 36.55
CA HIS A 140 -24.67 -39.92 37.37
C HIS A 140 -23.15 -39.86 37.23
N ARG A 141 -22.62 -38.98 36.37
CA ARG A 141 -21.19 -38.76 36.13
C ARG A 141 -20.43 -40.05 35.82
N ILE A 142 -20.95 -40.82 34.86
CA ILE A 142 -20.32 -42.06 34.41
C ILE A 142 -20.17 -42.08 32.89
N LEU A 143 -19.17 -42.80 32.38
CA LEU A 143 -19.13 -43.20 30.99
C LEU A 143 -20.21 -44.25 30.73
N LEU A 144 -20.98 -44.07 29.65
CA LEU A 144 -22.08 -44.96 29.33
C LEU A 144 -21.56 -46.31 28.81
N PRO A 145 -21.83 -47.45 29.46
CA PRO A 145 -21.53 -48.74 28.88
C PRO A 145 -22.25 -48.95 27.54
N HIS A 146 -21.64 -49.74 26.66
CA HIS A 146 -22.12 -50.00 25.30
C HIS A 146 -22.35 -51.49 25.01
N ALA A 147 -21.95 -52.36 25.95
CA ALA A 147 -22.06 -53.80 25.88
C ALA A 147 -22.53 -54.37 27.22
N CYS A 148 -23.04 -55.59 27.20
CA CYS A 148 -23.37 -56.34 28.41
C CYS A 148 -22.08 -56.90 29.04
N PRO A 149 -21.88 -56.77 30.37
CA PRO A 149 -20.66 -57.24 31.02
C PRO A 149 -20.49 -58.77 30.99
N SER A 150 -21.57 -59.54 30.86
CA SER A 150 -21.51 -61.01 30.84
C SER A 150 -21.25 -61.58 29.44
N CYS A 151 -22.00 -61.14 28.43
CA CYS A 151 -21.90 -61.70 27.07
C CYS A 151 -21.04 -60.87 26.11
N ASN A 152 -20.60 -59.68 26.53
CA ASN A 152 -19.82 -58.71 25.76
C ASN A 152 -20.47 -58.27 24.43
N GLN A 153 -21.75 -58.60 24.22
CA GLN A 153 -22.49 -58.16 23.05
C GLN A 153 -23.01 -56.73 23.23
N ARG A 154 -23.00 -55.98 22.12
CA ARG A 154 -23.50 -54.60 22.10
C ARG A 154 -24.98 -54.56 22.43
N THR A 155 -25.38 -53.67 23.33
CA THR A 155 -26.77 -53.58 23.76
C THR A 155 -27.65 -53.00 22.66
N ARG A 156 -28.84 -53.60 22.47
CA ARG A 156 -29.84 -53.20 21.45
C ARG A 156 -29.28 -53.15 20.02
N HIS A 157 -28.23 -53.91 19.73
CA HIS A 157 -27.60 -53.96 18.41
C HIS A 157 -28.16 -55.13 17.58
N GLY A 158 -28.62 -54.84 16.36
CA GLY A 158 -29.15 -55.85 15.44
C GLY A 158 -30.67 -55.82 15.31
N ARG A 159 -31.26 -56.94 14.87
CA ARG A 159 -32.72 -57.09 14.75
C ARG A 159 -33.33 -57.34 16.13
N VAL A 160 -34.50 -56.75 16.36
CA VAL A 160 -35.25 -56.95 17.60
C VAL A 160 -35.98 -58.29 17.52
N SER A 161 -35.69 -59.19 18.47
CA SER A 161 -36.48 -60.42 18.64
C SER A 161 -37.83 -60.09 19.26
N ILE A 162 -38.90 -60.59 18.65
CA ILE A 162 -40.28 -60.35 19.13
C ILE A 162 -40.76 -61.39 20.16
N PHE A 163 -39.98 -62.45 20.37
CA PHE A 163 -40.31 -63.58 21.24
C PHE A 163 -39.59 -63.52 22.59
N ARG A 164 -39.43 -62.31 23.13
CA ARG A 164 -38.81 -62.09 24.45
C ARG A 164 -39.87 -61.70 25.47
N ASP A 165 -39.86 -62.41 26.58
CA ASP A 165 -40.57 -62.04 27.81
C ASP A 165 -39.50 -61.77 28.87
N LEU A 166 -38.91 -60.58 28.79
CA LEU A 166 -37.83 -60.15 29.69
C LEU A 166 -38.08 -58.69 30.13
N PRO A 167 -37.77 -58.35 31.39
CA PRO A 167 -37.75 -56.97 31.84
C PRO A 167 -36.83 -56.07 30.98
N PRO A 168 -37.16 -54.79 30.77
CA PRO A 168 -36.40 -53.88 29.89
C PRO A 168 -34.93 -53.65 30.29
N HIS A 169 -34.56 -53.88 31.56
CA HIS A 169 -33.19 -53.75 32.05
C HIS A 169 -32.34 -55.02 31.83
N GLN A 170 -32.94 -56.15 31.46
CA GLN A 170 -32.20 -57.40 31.26
C GLN A 170 -31.68 -57.53 29.83
N CYS A 171 -30.50 -58.14 29.68
CA CYS A 171 -29.86 -58.33 28.39
C CYS A 171 -30.66 -59.29 27.48
N PRO A 172 -31.20 -58.83 26.33
CA PRO A 172 -32.03 -59.66 25.45
C PRO A 172 -31.20 -60.48 24.44
N THR A 173 -29.88 -60.51 24.58
CA THR A 173 -28.98 -61.17 23.64
C THR A 173 -29.11 -62.69 23.73
N THR A 174 -29.32 -63.34 22.59
CA THR A 174 -29.24 -64.80 22.47
C THR A 174 -27.78 -65.27 22.39
N LEU A 175 -27.37 -66.11 23.32
CA LEU A 175 -26.03 -66.70 23.37
C LEU A 175 -25.89 -67.82 22.33
N LYS A 176 -24.77 -67.83 21.60
CA LYS A 176 -24.41 -68.92 20.70
C LYS A 176 -23.41 -69.86 21.41
N PRO A 177 -23.53 -71.19 21.23
CA PRO A 177 -24.51 -71.91 20.40
C PRO A 177 -25.81 -72.29 21.12
N SER A 178 -25.93 -72.03 22.44
CA SER A 178 -27.03 -72.56 23.27
C SER A 178 -28.43 -72.10 22.90
N GLY A 179 -28.57 -70.94 22.24
CA GLY A 179 -29.87 -70.35 21.93
C GLY A 179 -30.57 -69.74 23.15
N ALA A 180 -29.96 -69.79 24.34
CA ALA A 180 -30.50 -69.20 25.56
C ALA A 180 -30.30 -67.68 25.58
N LEU A 181 -31.18 -66.95 26.27
CA LEU A 181 -31.03 -65.51 26.49
C LEU A 181 -30.01 -65.24 27.62
N CYS A 182 -29.24 -64.17 27.49
CA CYS A 182 -28.21 -63.77 28.46
C CYS A 182 -28.80 -63.34 29.80
N GLN A 183 -29.90 -62.56 29.79
CA GLN A 183 -30.68 -62.12 30.97
C GLN A 183 -29.92 -61.33 32.05
N THR A 184 -28.64 -61.03 31.88
CA THR A 184 -27.87 -60.18 32.80
C THR A 184 -28.60 -58.87 33.06
N ASP A 185 -28.76 -58.52 34.33
CA ASP A 185 -29.28 -57.23 34.76
C ASP A 185 -28.28 -56.11 34.43
N LEU A 186 -28.65 -55.25 33.49
CA LEU A 186 -27.82 -54.13 33.04
C LEU A 186 -27.87 -52.93 34.00
N ALA A 187 -28.84 -52.87 34.92
CA ALA A 187 -28.88 -51.85 35.97
C ALA A 187 -27.76 -52.03 37.01
N LEU A 188 -27.21 -53.24 37.10
CA LEU A 188 -26.08 -53.60 37.97
C LEU A 188 -24.73 -53.63 37.23
N ALA A 189 -24.70 -53.21 35.96
CA ALA A 189 -23.45 -53.25 35.18
C ALA A 189 -22.40 -52.26 35.73
N PRO A 190 -21.11 -52.64 35.76
CA PRO A 190 -20.06 -51.73 36.15
C PRO A 190 -19.91 -50.59 35.14
N ALA A 191 -19.68 -49.38 35.64
CA ALA A 191 -19.43 -48.20 34.81
C ALA A 191 -18.31 -47.35 35.41
N ALA A 192 -17.45 -46.82 34.55
CA ALA A 192 -16.37 -45.93 34.97
C ALA A 192 -16.92 -44.57 35.40
N ALA A 193 -16.60 -44.16 36.63
CA ALA A 193 -16.93 -42.84 37.15
C ALA A 193 -16.06 -41.76 36.48
N LEU A 194 -16.65 -40.58 36.31
CA LEU A 194 -16.01 -39.37 35.82
C LEU A 194 -15.91 -38.36 36.98
N ARG A 195 -14.78 -37.66 37.06
CA ARG A 195 -14.62 -36.56 38.02
C ARG A 195 -15.62 -35.44 37.74
N GLU A 196 -15.98 -34.69 38.77
CA GLU A 196 -17.03 -33.65 38.67
C GLU A 196 -16.66 -32.52 37.70
N ASP A 197 -15.39 -32.15 37.67
CA ASP A 197 -14.76 -31.14 36.81
C ASP A 197 -14.27 -31.73 35.47
N SER A 198 -14.71 -32.94 35.11
CA SER A 198 -14.24 -33.62 33.89
C SER A 198 -14.61 -32.82 32.63
N PRO A 199 -13.63 -32.52 31.74
CA PRO A 199 -13.89 -31.96 30.42
C PRO A 199 -14.84 -32.81 29.57
N VAL A 200 -14.89 -34.12 29.82
CA VAL A 200 -15.81 -35.06 29.17
C VAL A 200 -17.26 -34.73 29.53
N LEU A 201 -17.53 -34.46 30.81
CA LEU A 201 -18.88 -34.07 31.25
C LEU A 201 -19.27 -32.70 30.70
N ALA A 202 -18.35 -31.73 30.72
CA ALA A 202 -18.60 -30.41 30.14
C ALA A 202 -18.95 -30.52 28.64
N SER A 203 -18.21 -31.34 27.88
CA SER A 203 -18.45 -31.58 26.46
C SER A 203 -19.79 -32.31 26.22
N GLN A 204 -20.15 -33.27 27.06
CA GLN A 204 -21.44 -33.94 26.97
C GLN A 204 -22.61 -32.99 27.24
N ARG A 205 -22.48 -32.06 28.20
CA ARG A 205 -23.52 -31.04 28.45
C ARG A 205 -23.70 -30.13 27.24
N TRP A 206 -22.61 -29.63 26.67
CA TRP A 206 -22.67 -28.79 25.47
C TRP A 206 -23.32 -29.51 24.27
N ILE A 207 -23.01 -30.79 24.07
CA ILE A 207 -23.67 -31.62 23.06
C ILE A 207 -25.15 -31.85 23.37
N ASN A 208 -25.51 -32.02 24.65
CA ASN A 208 -26.91 -32.15 25.05
C ASN A 208 -27.69 -30.88 24.71
N ASP A 209 -27.13 -29.69 24.92
CA ASP A 209 -27.77 -28.41 24.55
C ASP A 209 -28.03 -28.32 23.03
N LEU A 210 -27.12 -28.87 22.20
CA LEU A 210 -27.33 -28.98 20.75
C LEU A 210 -28.45 -29.95 20.39
N LEU A 211 -28.58 -31.07 21.11
CA LEU A 211 -29.67 -32.02 20.92
C LEU A 211 -31.01 -31.42 21.40
N ASP A 212 -31.01 -30.65 22.49
CA ASP A 212 -32.18 -29.94 22.98
C ASP A 212 -32.72 -28.97 21.92
N ARG A 213 -31.84 -28.22 21.24
CA ARG A 213 -32.23 -27.35 20.11
C ARG A 213 -32.93 -28.12 18.99
N VAL A 214 -32.49 -29.34 18.68
CA VAL A 214 -33.13 -30.19 17.66
C VAL A 214 -34.52 -30.62 18.11
N GLU A 215 -34.63 -31.09 19.35
CA GLU A 215 -35.90 -31.56 19.93
C GLU A 215 -36.93 -30.44 20.12
N GLN A 216 -36.47 -29.21 20.35
CA GLN A 216 -37.32 -28.01 20.45
C GLN A 216 -37.69 -27.42 19.08
N GLY A 217 -37.28 -28.05 17.96
CA GLY A 217 -37.58 -27.57 16.61
C GLY A 217 -36.75 -26.35 16.15
N GLN A 218 -35.68 -26.00 16.87
CA GLN A 218 -34.82 -24.84 16.60
C GLN A 218 -33.63 -25.16 15.65
N ALA A 219 -33.75 -26.23 14.87
CA ALA A 219 -32.65 -26.77 14.05
C ALA A 219 -32.24 -25.92 12.84
N GLN A 220 -32.99 -24.86 12.52
CA GLN A 220 -32.73 -24.00 11.34
C GLN A 220 -31.87 -22.77 11.68
N SER A 221 -31.63 -22.48 12.97
CA SER A 221 -30.78 -21.36 13.41
C SER A 221 -29.33 -21.58 12.98
N LEU A 222 -28.70 -20.59 12.32
CA LEU A 222 -27.29 -20.67 11.89
C LEU A 222 -26.33 -20.35 13.06
N PRO A 223 -25.25 -21.12 13.25
CA PRO A 223 -24.94 -22.40 12.59
C PRO A 223 -25.92 -23.51 13.02
N THR A 224 -26.39 -24.30 12.05
CA THR A 224 -27.37 -25.37 12.30
C THR A 224 -26.73 -26.51 13.08
N PRO A 225 -27.50 -27.27 13.89
CA PRO A 225 -26.99 -28.46 14.56
C PRO A 225 -26.33 -29.45 13.60
N GLN A 226 -26.87 -29.61 12.39
CA GLN A 226 -26.28 -30.47 11.35
C GLN A 226 -24.85 -30.08 10.98
N MET A 227 -24.59 -28.79 10.79
CA MET A 227 -23.25 -28.29 10.47
C MET A 227 -22.30 -28.57 11.64
N ILE A 228 -22.73 -28.27 12.87
CA ILE A 228 -21.91 -28.48 14.07
C ILE A 228 -21.60 -29.97 14.29
N PHE A 229 -22.57 -30.87 14.15
CA PHE A 229 -22.34 -32.31 14.26
C PHE A 229 -21.43 -32.86 13.15
N ASN A 230 -21.51 -32.29 11.94
CA ASN A 230 -20.58 -32.66 10.88
C ASN A 230 -19.14 -32.19 11.18
N ASP A 231 -18.98 -30.99 11.74
CA ASP A 231 -17.69 -30.45 12.19
C ASP A 231 -17.10 -31.30 13.32
N LEU A 232 -17.91 -31.64 14.34
CA LEU A 232 -17.51 -32.51 15.44
C LEU A 232 -17.06 -33.88 14.95
N ARG A 233 -17.79 -34.47 14.00
CA ARG A 233 -17.40 -35.74 13.39
C ARG A 233 -16.04 -35.60 12.70
N ALA A 234 -15.87 -34.59 11.84
CA ALA A 234 -14.64 -34.42 11.08
C ALA A 234 -13.42 -34.22 11.99
N LEU A 235 -13.56 -33.38 13.01
CA LEU A 235 -12.52 -33.13 14.01
C LEU A 235 -12.25 -34.37 14.87
N ALA A 236 -13.27 -35.02 15.43
CA ALA A 236 -13.09 -36.18 16.29
C ALA A 236 -12.47 -37.36 15.52
N SER A 237 -12.94 -37.63 14.29
CA SER A 237 -12.32 -38.63 13.41
C SER A 237 -10.87 -38.27 13.09
N TRP A 238 -10.57 -36.99 12.88
CA TRP A 238 -9.20 -36.56 12.61
C TRP A 238 -8.31 -36.75 13.83
N VAL A 239 -8.68 -36.21 14.99
CA VAL A 239 -7.95 -36.35 16.26
C VAL A 239 -7.68 -37.81 16.57
N LEU A 240 -8.71 -38.69 16.54
CA LEU A 240 -8.54 -40.10 16.85
C LEU A 240 -7.58 -40.84 15.90
N ARG A 241 -7.49 -40.41 14.64
CA ARG A 241 -6.63 -41.04 13.64
C ARG A 241 -5.15 -40.70 13.81
N ILE A 242 -4.83 -39.54 14.37
CA ILE A 242 -3.45 -39.02 14.46
C ILE A 242 -3.00 -38.75 15.90
N ALA A 243 -3.80 -39.17 16.88
CA ALA A 243 -3.46 -39.00 18.27
C ALA A 243 -2.27 -39.88 18.65
N GLU A 244 -1.38 -39.32 19.46
CA GLU A 244 -0.23 -39.99 20.05
C GLU A 244 -0.45 -40.16 21.57
N PRO A 245 0.27 -41.09 22.23
CA PRO A 245 0.24 -41.21 23.67
C PRO A 245 0.58 -39.87 24.36
N GLY A 246 -0.28 -39.44 25.28
CA GLY A 246 -0.14 -38.18 26.01
C GLY A 246 -0.85 -36.96 25.39
N ASP A 247 -1.60 -37.13 24.29
CA ASP A 247 -2.44 -36.05 23.73
C ASP A 247 -3.74 -35.79 24.51
N PHE A 248 -4.10 -36.70 25.43
CA PHE A 248 -5.32 -36.65 26.23
C PHE A 248 -5.08 -36.46 27.75
N PRO A 249 -4.04 -35.72 28.21
CA PRO A 249 -3.57 -35.81 29.59
C PRO A 249 -4.52 -35.14 30.59
N THR A 250 -5.42 -34.29 30.08
CA THR A 250 -6.44 -33.60 30.87
C THR A 250 -7.73 -34.39 30.98
N LEU A 251 -7.84 -35.56 30.32
CA LEU A 251 -9.01 -36.44 30.36
C LEU A 251 -8.91 -37.45 31.51
N ASP A 252 -10.04 -38.07 31.85
CA ASP A 252 -10.06 -39.11 32.88
C ASP A 252 -9.16 -40.29 32.47
N PRO A 253 -8.43 -40.95 33.40
CA PRO A 253 -7.42 -41.96 33.04
C PRO A 253 -7.96 -43.10 32.17
N HIS A 254 -9.20 -43.54 32.42
CA HIS A 254 -9.84 -44.58 31.61
C HIS A 254 -10.20 -44.11 30.18
N VAL A 255 -10.43 -42.82 29.97
CA VAL A 255 -10.68 -42.23 28.65
C VAL A 255 -9.37 -42.13 27.88
N GLU A 256 -8.33 -41.61 28.52
CA GLU A 256 -7.00 -41.51 27.95
C GLU A 256 -6.49 -42.90 27.53
N GLN A 257 -6.51 -43.88 28.43
CA GLN A 257 -6.08 -45.25 28.13
C GLN A 257 -6.87 -45.84 26.96
N ALA A 258 -8.19 -45.69 26.95
CA ALA A 258 -9.01 -46.23 25.86
C ALA A 258 -8.70 -45.58 24.51
N CYS A 259 -8.37 -44.29 24.48
CA CYS A 259 -7.93 -43.59 23.28
C CYS A 259 -6.54 -44.05 22.82
N GLN A 260 -5.61 -44.32 23.75
CA GLN A 260 -4.29 -44.88 23.43
C GLN A 260 -4.38 -46.30 22.85
N ASP A 261 -5.30 -47.12 23.38
CA ASP A 261 -5.52 -48.49 22.90
C ASP A 261 -6.33 -48.55 21.59
N TYR A 262 -6.81 -47.41 21.08
CA TYR A 262 -7.69 -47.36 19.93
C TYR A 262 -6.90 -47.50 18.62
N ALA A 263 -7.03 -48.67 17.98
CA ALA A 263 -6.39 -48.96 16.69
C ALA A 263 -7.23 -48.57 15.45
N GLY A 264 -8.36 -47.88 15.61
CA GLY A 264 -9.24 -47.51 14.49
C GLY A 264 -8.89 -46.14 13.88
N ASP A 265 -9.41 -45.86 12.69
CA ASP A 265 -9.16 -44.60 11.97
C ASP A 265 -10.17 -43.47 12.27
N GLY A 266 -11.11 -43.72 13.19
CA GLY A 266 -12.18 -42.79 13.55
C GLY A 266 -13.23 -42.53 12.47
N GLN A 267 -13.15 -43.17 11.28
CA GLN A 267 -14.07 -42.92 10.16
C GLN A 267 -15.53 -43.24 10.54
N PHE A 268 -15.71 -44.29 11.34
CA PHE A 268 -16.99 -44.70 11.92
C PHE A 268 -17.01 -44.45 13.43
N SER A 269 -18.21 -44.28 14.01
CA SER A 269 -18.35 -44.04 15.44
C SER A 269 -17.69 -45.18 16.23
N PRO A 270 -16.73 -44.85 17.11
CA PRO A 270 -16.16 -45.83 18.01
C PRO A 270 -17.27 -46.49 18.82
N THR A 271 -17.09 -47.78 19.07
CA THR A 271 -18.07 -48.54 19.86
C THR A 271 -17.95 -48.16 21.32
N SER A 272 -16.71 -48.05 21.80
CA SER A 272 -16.39 -47.57 23.14
C SER A 272 -16.86 -46.12 23.33
N ALA A 273 -17.59 -45.90 24.44
CA ALA A 273 -17.96 -44.57 24.88
C ALA A 273 -16.72 -43.75 25.29
N ALA A 274 -15.70 -44.39 25.87
CA ALA A 274 -14.46 -43.74 26.26
C ALA A 274 -13.71 -43.16 25.05
N VAL A 275 -13.53 -43.94 23.98
CA VAL A 275 -12.88 -43.45 22.74
C VAL A 275 -13.69 -42.32 22.09
N THR A 276 -15.03 -42.46 22.09
CA THR A 276 -15.92 -41.41 21.57
C THR A 276 -15.81 -40.13 22.39
N ALA A 277 -15.74 -40.26 23.73
CA ALA A 277 -15.56 -39.16 24.66
C ALA A 277 -14.25 -38.42 24.40
N GLY A 278 -13.12 -39.11 24.23
CA GLY A 278 -11.84 -38.47 23.97
C GLY A 278 -11.83 -37.64 22.68
N GLY A 279 -12.24 -38.25 21.57
CA GLY A 279 -12.30 -37.55 20.28
C GLY A 279 -13.27 -36.36 20.28
N LEU A 280 -14.47 -36.50 20.85
CA LEU A 280 -15.45 -35.41 20.91
C LEU A 280 -15.06 -34.31 21.90
N THR A 281 -14.43 -34.65 23.03
CA THR A 281 -14.00 -33.64 24.01
C THR A 281 -12.97 -32.69 23.39
N HIS A 282 -12.01 -33.23 22.62
CA HIS A 282 -11.07 -32.40 21.86
C HIS A 282 -11.76 -31.60 20.76
N ALA A 283 -12.66 -32.22 19.99
CA ALA A 283 -13.39 -31.52 18.93
C ALA A 283 -14.25 -30.36 19.47
N VAL A 284 -14.94 -30.56 20.60
CA VAL A 284 -15.72 -29.51 21.28
C VAL A 284 -14.80 -28.39 21.75
N HIS A 285 -13.67 -28.74 22.39
CA HIS A 285 -12.70 -27.75 22.84
C HIS A 285 -12.17 -26.89 21.68
N ILE A 286 -11.79 -27.51 20.56
CA ILE A 286 -11.30 -26.80 19.36
C ILE A 286 -12.36 -25.83 18.82
N LEU A 287 -13.62 -26.24 18.74
CA LEU A 287 -14.70 -25.38 18.25
C LEU A 287 -15.04 -24.24 19.22
N GLN A 288 -15.00 -24.49 20.54
CA GLN A 288 -15.30 -23.48 21.55
C GLN A 288 -14.20 -22.42 21.69
N GLN A 289 -12.92 -22.80 21.57
CA GLN A 289 -11.80 -21.86 21.67
C GLN A 289 -11.68 -20.94 20.44
N GLY A 290 -12.23 -21.33 19.30
CA GLY A 290 -12.18 -20.51 18.08
C GLY A 290 -10.74 -20.17 17.68
N SER A 291 -10.52 -18.97 17.14
CA SER A 291 -9.20 -18.54 16.64
C SER A 291 -8.19 -18.13 17.74
N ASP A 292 -8.29 -18.69 18.95
CA ASP A 292 -7.27 -18.49 19.96
C ASP A 292 -5.90 -19.02 19.50
N LYS A 293 -4.82 -18.32 19.88
CA LYS A 293 -3.45 -18.64 19.47
C LYS A 293 -3.04 -20.05 19.90
N THR A 294 -3.44 -20.47 21.10
CA THR A 294 -3.14 -21.81 21.62
C THR A 294 -3.86 -22.86 20.81
N ASN A 295 -5.14 -22.63 20.49
CA ASN A 295 -5.93 -23.55 19.68
C ASN A 295 -5.37 -23.71 18.26
N ILE A 296 -4.96 -22.60 17.62
CA ILE A 296 -4.30 -22.65 16.30
C ILE A 296 -2.96 -23.40 16.37
N ALA A 297 -2.20 -23.25 17.46
CA ALA A 297 -0.97 -24.02 17.65
C ALA A 297 -1.26 -25.53 17.80
N THR A 298 -2.28 -25.92 18.57
CA THR A 298 -2.71 -27.32 18.67
C THR A 298 -3.12 -27.89 17.31
N LEU A 299 -3.91 -27.14 16.52
CA LEU A 299 -4.28 -27.56 15.17
C LEU A 299 -3.07 -27.69 14.24
N ARG A 300 -2.04 -26.85 14.38
CA ARG A 300 -0.79 -26.98 13.61
C ARG A 300 -0.07 -28.28 13.92
N THR A 301 0.07 -28.64 15.21
CA THR A 301 0.66 -29.92 15.60
C THR A 301 -0.10 -31.11 15.00
N LEU A 302 -1.44 -31.04 14.99
CA LEU A 302 -2.26 -32.07 14.34
C LEU A 302 -2.04 -32.13 12.81
N LEU A 303 -1.89 -30.97 12.14
CA LEU A 303 -1.59 -30.93 10.71
C LEU A 303 -0.18 -31.45 10.39
N GLU A 304 0.80 -31.13 11.23
CA GLU A 304 2.18 -31.62 11.10
C GLU A 304 2.23 -33.15 11.12
N ARG A 305 1.51 -33.79 12.05
CA ARG A 305 1.37 -35.26 12.12
C ARG A 305 0.66 -35.87 10.91
N ASP A 306 -0.33 -35.19 10.32
CA ASP A 306 -0.98 -35.62 9.07
C ASP A 306 -0.20 -35.17 7.81
N GLY A 307 1.04 -34.69 7.98
CA GLY A 307 1.79 -33.95 6.98
C GLY A 307 2.06 -34.71 5.69
N GLU A 308 2.52 -35.97 5.78
CA GLU A 308 2.80 -36.79 4.60
C GLU A 308 1.57 -36.92 3.68
N ARG A 309 0.38 -37.07 4.28
CA ARG A 309 -0.87 -37.16 3.52
C ARG A 309 -1.25 -35.83 2.90
N LEU A 310 -1.07 -34.73 3.62
CA LEU A 310 -1.41 -33.39 3.16
C LEU A 310 -0.47 -32.90 2.06
N ASP A 311 0.82 -33.23 2.13
CA ASP A 311 1.82 -32.81 1.14
C ASP A 311 1.61 -33.48 -0.22
N LEU A 312 0.99 -34.65 -0.24
CA LEU A 312 0.58 -35.34 -1.48
C LEU A 312 -0.69 -34.75 -2.11
N MET A 313 -1.37 -33.81 -1.44
CA MET A 313 -2.65 -33.26 -1.91
C MET A 313 -2.52 -31.81 -2.37
N PRO A 314 -3.03 -31.47 -3.58
CA PRO A 314 -3.18 -30.08 -3.98
C PRO A 314 -4.10 -29.32 -3.01
N LEU A 315 -3.79 -28.04 -2.73
CA LEU A 315 -4.61 -27.18 -1.86
C LEU A 315 -6.09 -27.10 -2.29
N GLY A 316 -6.36 -27.23 -3.60
CA GLY A 316 -7.73 -27.29 -4.12
C GLY A 316 -8.52 -28.51 -3.64
N ASP A 317 -7.87 -29.66 -3.48
CA ASP A 317 -8.52 -30.89 -3.00
C ASP A 317 -8.68 -30.88 -1.48
N ILE A 318 -7.70 -30.31 -0.76
CA ILE A 318 -7.84 -30.01 0.67
C ILE A 318 -9.04 -29.08 0.89
N ASN A 319 -9.21 -28.05 0.04
CA ASN A 319 -10.37 -27.17 0.11
C ASN A 319 -11.70 -27.88 -0.13
N LYS A 320 -11.78 -28.80 -1.09
CA LYS A 320 -12.99 -29.60 -1.31
C LYS A 320 -13.37 -30.42 -0.08
N ARG A 321 -12.39 -30.95 0.66
CA ARG A 321 -12.61 -31.73 1.89
C ARG A 321 -13.29 -30.89 2.97
N TRP A 322 -12.87 -29.65 3.16
CA TRP A 322 -13.38 -28.78 4.23
C TRP A 322 -14.58 -27.93 3.82
N ARG A 323 -14.84 -27.74 2.51
CA ARG A 323 -15.93 -26.89 1.99
C ARG A 323 -17.33 -27.22 2.52
N ALA A 324 -17.59 -28.48 2.89
CA ALA A 324 -18.89 -28.92 3.43
C ALA A 324 -19.09 -28.64 4.94
N HIS A 325 -18.11 -28.02 5.61
CA HIS A 325 -18.10 -27.77 7.05
C HIS A 325 -18.46 -26.32 7.37
N SER A 326 -18.67 -25.97 8.64
CA SER A 326 -18.98 -24.58 8.99
C SER A 326 -17.86 -23.61 8.60
N THR A 327 -18.22 -22.35 8.35
CA THR A 327 -17.24 -21.28 8.08
C THR A 327 -16.25 -21.12 9.22
N ALA A 328 -16.68 -21.30 10.47
CA ALA A 328 -15.82 -21.23 11.63
C ALA A 328 -14.73 -22.32 11.59
N LEU A 329 -15.11 -23.59 11.37
CA LEU A 329 -14.13 -24.67 11.25
C LEU A 329 -13.21 -24.47 10.05
N GLN A 330 -13.74 -24.08 8.89
CA GLN A 330 -12.92 -23.78 7.72
C GLN A 330 -11.88 -22.71 8.04
N GLN A 331 -12.25 -21.65 8.77
CA GLN A 331 -11.33 -20.59 9.15
C GLN A 331 -10.20 -21.07 10.06
N LEU A 332 -10.52 -21.90 11.05
CA LEU A 332 -9.51 -22.50 11.94
C LEU A 332 -8.50 -23.35 11.17
N ILE A 333 -8.98 -24.23 10.29
CA ILE A 333 -8.12 -25.09 9.49
C ILE A 333 -7.20 -24.27 8.60
N TRP A 334 -7.72 -23.23 7.93
CA TRP A 334 -6.88 -22.44 7.03
C TRP A 334 -5.89 -21.51 7.74
N GLN A 335 -6.20 -21.02 8.94
CA GLN A 335 -5.23 -20.31 9.79
C GLN A 335 -4.09 -21.25 10.24
N ALA A 336 -4.44 -22.48 10.62
CA ALA A 336 -3.45 -23.48 11.01
C ALA A 336 -2.57 -23.88 9.81
N MET A 337 -3.16 -24.03 8.62
CA MET A 337 -2.44 -24.35 7.37
C MET A 337 -1.49 -23.26 6.87
N ASP A 338 -1.58 -22.02 7.35
CA ASP A 338 -0.80 -20.87 6.84
C ASP A 338 0.71 -21.14 6.77
N THR A 339 1.28 -21.79 7.80
CA THR A 339 2.71 -22.10 7.90
C THR A 339 3.18 -23.15 6.90
N ARG A 340 2.25 -23.88 6.27
CA ARG A 340 2.54 -24.90 5.24
C ARG A 340 2.35 -24.37 3.81
N MET A 341 1.92 -23.12 3.66
CA MET A 341 1.63 -22.53 2.35
C MET A 341 2.75 -21.64 1.85
N ALA A 342 2.98 -21.66 0.53
CA ALA A 342 3.79 -20.64 -0.13
C ALA A 342 3.12 -19.26 -0.04
N ASN A 343 3.91 -18.18 -0.03
CA ASN A 343 3.41 -16.80 0.16
C ASN A 343 2.28 -16.40 -0.79
N VAL A 344 2.33 -16.84 -2.05
CA VAL A 344 1.28 -16.59 -3.05
C VAL A 344 -0.03 -17.27 -2.65
N ASP A 345 0.02 -18.50 -2.15
CA ASP A 345 -1.18 -19.19 -1.68
C ASP A 345 -1.70 -18.63 -0.36
N ARG A 346 -0.79 -18.17 0.50
CA ARG A 346 -1.17 -17.47 1.74
C ARG A 346 -2.05 -16.26 1.46
N LEU A 347 -1.73 -15.49 0.41
CA LEU A 347 -2.58 -14.41 -0.10
C LEU A 347 -3.88 -14.95 -0.72
N ARG A 348 -3.80 -15.90 -1.65
CA ARG A 348 -4.98 -16.45 -2.35
C ARG A 348 -6.05 -17.00 -1.41
N PHE A 349 -5.62 -17.73 -0.39
CA PHE A 349 -6.49 -18.32 0.65
C PHE A 349 -6.73 -17.37 1.82
N ARG A 350 -6.02 -16.23 1.88
CA ARG A 350 -5.99 -15.30 3.00
C ARG A 350 -5.66 -15.98 4.33
N SER A 351 -4.86 -17.06 4.30
CA SER A 351 -4.54 -17.88 5.48
C SER A 351 -3.79 -17.11 6.57
N CYS A 352 -3.09 -16.05 6.18
CA CYS A 352 -2.37 -15.13 7.06
C CYS A 352 -3.28 -14.12 7.80
N THR A 353 -4.60 -14.17 7.60
CA THR A 353 -5.59 -13.29 8.26
C THR A 353 -6.35 -14.03 9.36
N THR A 354 -7.09 -13.28 10.17
CA THR A 354 -8.02 -13.85 11.17
C THR A 354 -9.30 -14.41 10.56
N ARG A 355 -9.53 -14.21 9.25
CA ARG A 355 -10.76 -14.65 8.56
C ARG A 355 -10.40 -15.22 7.18
N PRO A 356 -9.62 -16.31 7.13
CA PRO A 356 -9.20 -16.86 5.85
C PRO A 356 -10.40 -17.33 5.03
N ARG A 357 -10.29 -17.12 3.72
CA ARG A 357 -11.35 -17.42 2.75
C ARG A 357 -10.70 -17.98 1.49
N PRO A 358 -10.83 -19.30 1.25
CA PRO A 358 -10.29 -19.94 0.06
C PRO A 358 -10.81 -19.32 -1.24
N PRO A 359 -10.05 -19.43 -2.35
CA PRO A 359 -10.51 -19.00 -3.66
C PRO A 359 -11.83 -19.67 -4.08
N HIS A 360 -12.74 -18.87 -4.63
CA HIS A 360 -13.99 -19.32 -5.24
C HIS A 360 -14.07 -18.82 -6.69
N LYS A 361 -14.78 -19.53 -7.57
CA LYS A 361 -14.86 -19.16 -9.00
C LYS A 361 -15.38 -17.73 -9.23
N MET A 362 -16.34 -17.30 -8.41
CA MET A 362 -16.90 -15.93 -8.47
C MET A 362 -15.87 -14.84 -8.12
N ASN A 363 -14.73 -15.19 -7.53
CA ASN A 363 -13.70 -14.21 -7.18
C ASN A 363 -12.91 -13.70 -8.40
N GLU A 364 -13.00 -14.36 -9.57
CA GLU A 364 -12.34 -13.84 -10.77
C GLU A 364 -12.91 -12.46 -11.15
N THR A 365 -14.23 -12.28 -11.04
CA THR A 365 -14.88 -10.98 -11.23
C THR A 365 -14.44 -9.94 -10.19
N LEU A 366 -14.24 -10.37 -8.93
CA LEU A 366 -13.73 -9.49 -7.87
C LEU A 366 -12.30 -9.05 -8.15
N THR A 367 -11.43 -9.95 -8.62
CA THR A 367 -10.06 -9.61 -9.02
C THR A 367 -10.05 -8.57 -10.13
N THR A 368 -10.93 -8.68 -11.13
CA THR A 368 -11.08 -7.65 -12.18
C THR A 368 -11.55 -6.32 -11.60
N ALA A 369 -12.66 -6.31 -10.87
CA ALA A 369 -13.18 -5.08 -10.26
C ALA A 369 -12.19 -4.41 -9.29
N ARG A 370 -11.29 -5.18 -8.66
CA ARG A 370 -10.25 -4.65 -7.79
C ARG A 370 -9.11 -3.99 -8.58
N ALA A 371 -8.78 -4.47 -9.78
CA ALA A 371 -7.76 -3.83 -10.61
C ALA A 371 -8.13 -2.40 -11.00
N ASP A 372 -9.42 -2.10 -11.10
CA ASP A 372 -9.94 -0.75 -11.37
C ASP A 372 -9.74 0.18 -10.16
N ARG A 373 -9.54 -0.39 -8.97
CA ARG A 373 -9.38 0.34 -7.69
C ARG A 373 -7.94 0.44 -7.22
N VAL A 374 -6.98 -0.12 -7.96
CA VAL A 374 -5.56 -0.17 -7.57
C VAL A 374 -4.71 0.60 -8.59
N PRO A 375 -3.84 1.54 -8.18
CA PRO A 375 -2.93 2.22 -9.09
C PRO A 375 -1.87 1.26 -9.67
N GLN A 376 -1.20 1.67 -10.74
CA GLN A 376 -0.10 0.88 -11.32
C GLN A 376 1.06 0.69 -10.31
N LEU A 377 1.39 1.71 -9.51
CA LEU A 377 2.33 1.59 -8.40
C LEU A 377 1.60 1.72 -7.07
N LEU A 378 1.90 0.83 -6.10
CA LEU A 378 1.30 0.86 -4.77
C LEU A 378 1.39 2.28 -4.15
N TRP A 379 0.33 2.70 -3.46
CA TRP A 379 0.24 3.99 -2.78
C TRP A 379 1.48 4.27 -1.91
N ARG A 380 1.90 5.54 -1.85
CA ARG A 380 3.15 5.92 -1.18
C ARG A 380 3.08 5.70 0.33
N GLY A 381 1.94 5.94 0.97
CA GLY A 381 1.79 5.68 2.40
C GLY A 381 1.85 4.19 2.72
N TRP A 382 1.21 3.35 1.92
CA TRP A 382 1.31 1.89 2.08
C TRP A 382 2.70 1.35 1.74
N THR A 383 3.36 1.93 0.73
CA THR A 383 4.76 1.64 0.44
C THR A 383 5.63 1.94 1.65
N ALA A 384 5.49 3.11 2.28
CA ALA A 384 6.27 3.49 3.45
C ALA A 384 6.09 2.55 4.65
N ARG A 385 4.92 1.89 4.76
CA ARG A 385 4.59 0.91 5.81
C ARG A 385 5.14 -0.49 5.49
N PHE A 386 5.14 -0.90 4.23
CA PHE A 386 5.62 -2.22 3.81
C PHE A 386 7.12 -2.28 3.51
N LEU A 387 7.78 -1.13 3.40
CA LEU A 387 9.20 -1.06 3.05
C LEU A 387 10.11 -1.28 4.28
N PRO A 388 11.04 -2.25 4.24
CA PRO A 388 12.05 -2.42 5.28
C PRO A 388 12.96 -1.20 5.45
N ALA A 389 13.42 -0.94 6.67
CA ALA A 389 14.31 0.18 6.97
C ALA A 389 15.64 0.14 6.19
N ALA A 390 16.12 -1.07 5.85
CA ALA A 390 17.30 -1.27 5.01
C ALA A 390 17.09 -0.83 3.54
N GLY A 391 15.83 -0.63 3.13
CA GLY A 391 15.44 -0.37 1.74
C GLY A 391 15.40 -1.63 0.89
N VAL A 392 15.13 -1.44 -0.40
CA VAL A 392 15.08 -2.51 -1.42
C VAL A 392 15.89 -2.07 -2.63
N ARG A 393 16.34 -3.03 -3.44
CA ARG A 393 17.21 -2.76 -4.62
C ARG A 393 16.54 -1.84 -5.64
N ASN A 394 15.26 -2.07 -5.95
CA ASN A 394 14.50 -1.25 -6.88
C ASN A 394 13.11 -0.96 -6.32
N ILE A 395 12.92 0.28 -5.85
CA ILE A 395 11.66 0.73 -5.25
C ILE A 395 10.50 0.71 -6.26
N GLY A 396 10.75 0.94 -7.55
CA GLY A 396 9.72 0.89 -8.58
C GLY A 396 9.15 -0.52 -8.74
N ASN A 397 10.04 -1.50 -8.90
CA ASN A 397 9.65 -2.91 -9.01
C ASN A 397 8.97 -3.41 -7.74
N PHE A 398 9.44 -2.99 -6.56
CA PHE A 398 8.81 -3.32 -5.29
C PHE A 398 7.36 -2.81 -5.21
N ARG A 399 7.14 -1.53 -5.53
CA ARG A 399 5.79 -0.92 -5.53
C ARG A 399 4.87 -1.55 -6.57
N ALA A 400 5.38 -1.85 -7.76
CA ALA A 400 4.65 -2.54 -8.81
C ALA A 400 4.26 -3.97 -8.39
N ALA A 401 5.22 -4.73 -7.84
CA ALA A 401 4.99 -6.10 -7.39
C ALA A 401 3.94 -6.18 -6.27
N LEU A 402 3.96 -5.25 -5.31
CA LEU A 402 2.94 -5.21 -4.26
C LEU A 402 1.57 -4.76 -4.75
N ALA A 403 1.51 -3.85 -5.74
CA ALA A 403 0.24 -3.49 -6.40
C ALA A 403 -0.38 -4.70 -7.11
N VAL A 404 0.42 -5.48 -7.84
CA VAL A 404 -0.02 -6.75 -8.44
C VAL A 404 -0.41 -7.77 -7.36
N ALA A 405 0.32 -7.83 -6.24
CA ALA A 405 0.01 -8.74 -5.14
C ALA A 405 -1.35 -8.46 -4.49
N LEU A 406 -1.86 -7.22 -4.53
CA LEU A 406 -3.23 -6.89 -4.08
C LEU A 406 -4.32 -7.58 -4.90
N LEU A 407 -4.02 -8.08 -6.10
CA LEU A 407 -4.97 -8.82 -6.93
C LEU A 407 -5.03 -10.32 -6.59
N LEU A 408 -4.06 -10.83 -5.80
CA LEU A 408 -3.97 -12.24 -5.43
C LEU A 408 -5.00 -12.71 -4.40
N PRO A 409 -5.41 -11.92 -3.38
CA PRO A 409 -6.42 -12.34 -2.41
C PRO A 409 -7.71 -12.80 -3.09
N GLY A 410 -8.01 -14.09 -2.93
CA GLY A 410 -9.17 -14.75 -3.54
C GLY A 410 -8.97 -15.29 -4.96
N ALA A 411 -7.83 -15.06 -5.61
CA ALA A 411 -7.59 -15.47 -7.00
C ALA A 411 -7.56 -16.99 -7.17
N SER A 412 -8.29 -17.49 -8.17
CA SER A 412 -8.45 -18.93 -8.43
C SER A 412 -7.19 -19.60 -9.01
N LYS A 413 -6.31 -18.85 -9.68
CA LYS A 413 -5.12 -19.34 -10.39
C LYS A 413 -3.85 -18.62 -9.92
N ARG A 414 -2.68 -19.25 -10.13
CA ARG A 414 -1.35 -18.66 -9.87
C ARG A 414 -0.73 -18.05 -11.14
N HIS A 415 -1.52 -17.31 -11.92
CA HIS A 415 -1.04 -16.75 -13.20
C HIS A 415 -0.78 -15.25 -13.01
N PHE A 416 0.48 -14.84 -13.13
CA PHE A 416 0.88 -13.44 -12.90
C PHE A 416 0.73 -12.58 -14.15
N ASP A 417 1.01 -13.09 -15.35
CA ASP A 417 0.96 -12.27 -16.58
C ASP A 417 -0.39 -11.56 -16.78
N PRO A 418 -1.56 -12.20 -16.54
CA PRO A 418 -2.84 -11.50 -16.60
C PRO A 418 -2.93 -10.38 -15.55
N LEU A 419 -2.50 -10.64 -14.31
CA LEU A 419 -2.57 -9.67 -13.22
C LEU A 419 -1.63 -8.47 -13.44
N ILE A 420 -0.44 -8.72 -13.98
CA ILE A 420 0.54 -7.71 -14.38
C ILE A 420 -0.05 -6.84 -15.49
N SER A 421 -0.67 -7.47 -16.50
CA SER A 421 -1.27 -6.77 -17.64
C SER A 421 -2.47 -5.91 -17.23
N MET A 422 -3.28 -6.36 -16.26
CA MET A 422 -4.44 -5.61 -15.75
C MET A 422 -4.06 -4.26 -15.12
N LEU A 423 -2.86 -4.14 -14.54
CA LEU A 423 -2.33 -2.88 -14.02
C LEU A 423 -1.48 -2.10 -15.06
N GLY A 424 -1.49 -2.52 -16.32
CA GLY A 424 -0.83 -1.83 -17.44
C GLY A 424 0.69 -1.93 -17.43
N HIS A 425 1.28 -2.93 -16.76
CA HIS A 425 2.72 -3.13 -16.78
C HIS A 425 3.18 -3.88 -18.04
N GLN A 426 4.20 -3.35 -18.70
CA GLN A 426 4.80 -3.92 -19.91
C GLN A 426 6.02 -4.81 -19.61
N ALA A 427 6.59 -4.69 -18.41
CA ALA A 427 7.75 -5.46 -17.98
C ALA A 427 7.34 -6.64 -17.09
N GLN A 428 8.10 -7.74 -17.17
CA GLN A 428 7.99 -8.85 -16.23
C GLN A 428 8.34 -8.37 -14.81
N LEU A 429 7.49 -8.72 -13.84
CA LEU A 429 7.64 -8.40 -12.42
C LEU A 429 7.79 -9.68 -11.62
N ASP A 430 8.84 -9.76 -10.80
CA ASP A 430 9.04 -10.90 -9.92
C ASP A 430 8.30 -10.70 -8.58
N VAL A 431 6.98 -10.87 -8.63
CA VAL A 431 6.09 -10.79 -7.46
C VAL A 431 6.45 -11.88 -6.45
N HIS A 432 6.76 -13.09 -6.93
CA HIS A 432 7.12 -14.21 -6.07
C HIS A 432 8.37 -13.91 -5.26
N TYR A 433 9.45 -13.45 -5.90
CA TYR A 433 10.68 -13.05 -5.23
C TYR A 433 10.44 -11.94 -4.21
N THR A 434 9.69 -10.90 -4.58
CA THR A 434 9.40 -9.78 -3.66
C THR A 434 8.70 -10.25 -2.38
N LEU A 435 7.70 -11.12 -2.51
CA LEU A 435 7.00 -11.69 -1.35
C LEU A 435 7.88 -12.66 -0.56
N ALA A 436 8.71 -13.46 -1.24
CA ALA A 436 9.66 -14.38 -0.61
C ALA A 436 10.74 -13.65 0.20
N GLU A 437 11.31 -12.58 -0.36
CA GLU A 437 12.31 -11.74 0.30
C GLU A 437 11.75 -11.11 1.58
N LEU A 438 10.52 -10.58 1.54
CA LEU A 438 9.83 -10.04 2.72
C LEU A 438 9.60 -11.12 3.80
N ALA A 439 9.10 -12.29 3.42
CA ALA A 439 8.85 -13.38 4.37
C ALA A 439 10.15 -13.90 5.01
N GLN A 440 11.23 -14.07 4.24
CA GLN A 440 12.54 -14.50 4.74
C GLN A 440 13.15 -13.51 5.74
N GLN A 441 12.82 -12.21 5.62
CA GLN A 441 13.23 -11.17 6.57
C GLN A 441 12.30 -11.06 7.79
N GLY A 442 11.31 -11.96 7.93
CA GLY A 442 10.35 -11.96 9.04
C GLY A 442 9.27 -10.88 8.94
N HIS A 443 8.96 -10.42 7.72
CA HIS A 443 7.97 -9.36 7.46
C HIS A 443 6.63 -9.91 6.96
N ASP A 444 6.18 -11.04 7.52
CA ASP A 444 4.92 -11.71 7.16
C ASP A 444 3.67 -10.83 7.33
N GLY A 445 3.73 -9.83 8.21
CA GLY A 445 2.62 -8.88 8.41
C GLY A 445 2.26 -8.10 7.14
N VAL A 446 3.17 -7.99 6.16
CA VAL A 446 2.87 -7.42 4.84
C VAL A 446 1.82 -8.25 4.09
N LEU A 447 1.87 -9.59 4.20
CA LEU A 447 0.90 -10.47 3.53
C LEU A 447 -0.51 -10.28 4.11
N THR A 448 -0.60 -10.19 5.44
CA THR A 448 -1.86 -9.88 6.13
C THR A 448 -2.36 -8.50 5.70
N GLY A 449 -1.49 -7.48 5.68
CA GLY A 449 -1.84 -6.12 5.24
C GLY A 449 -2.37 -6.08 3.81
N LEU A 450 -1.76 -6.82 2.88
CA LEU A 450 -2.26 -6.95 1.50
C LEU A 450 -3.66 -7.57 1.45
N CYS A 451 -3.95 -8.58 2.29
CA CYS A 451 -5.27 -9.19 2.37
C CYS A 451 -6.32 -8.22 2.95
N GLU A 452 -5.99 -7.50 4.02
CA GLU A 452 -6.90 -6.52 4.64
C GLU A 452 -7.21 -5.36 3.68
N ILE A 453 -6.20 -4.85 2.94
CA ILE A 453 -6.42 -3.85 1.90
C ILE A 453 -7.30 -4.42 0.79
N ALA A 454 -7.04 -5.64 0.30
CA ALA A 454 -7.85 -6.24 -0.76
C ALA A 454 -9.31 -6.42 -0.33
N ASP A 455 -9.55 -6.85 0.91
CA ASP A 455 -10.90 -7.03 1.45
C ASP A 455 -11.62 -5.67 1.66
N TYR A 456 -10.89 -4.63 2.08
CA TYR A 456 -11.41 -3.26 2.11
C TYR A 456 -11.80 -2.78 0.71
N LEU A 457 -10.89 -2.95 -0.26
CA LEU A 457 -11.14 -2.56 -1.65
C LEU A 457 -12.31 -3.31 -2.25
N ASP A 458 -12.56 -4.57 -1.90
CA ASP A 458 -13.68 -5.35 -2.43
C ASP A 458 -15.03 -4.91 -1.85
N THR A 459 -15.06 -4.38 -0.62
CA THR A 459 -16.29 -4.13 0.15
C THR A 459 -16.68 -2.67 0.27
N GLN A 460 -15.72 -1.75 0.16
CA GLN A 460 -15.93 -0.31 0.33
C GLN A 460 -15.88 0.43 -1.02
N PRO A 461 -16.64 1.53 -1.17
CA PRO A 461 -16.51 2.40 -2.34
C PRO A 461 -15.13 3.06 -2.35
N VAL A 462 -14.51 3.11 -3.53
CA VAL A 462 -13.21 3.77 -3.77
C VAL A 462 -13.46 5.01 -4.62
N PRO A 463 -12.99 6.20 -4.21
CA PRO A 463 -13.35 7.45 -4.88
C PRO A 463 -12.57 7.72 -6.18
N ILE A 464 -11.56 6.92 -6.50
CA ILE A 464 -10.77 7.04 -7.74
C ILE A 464 -10.91 5.77 -8.56
N ASP A 465 -11.30 5.92 -9.82
CA ASP A 465 -11.20 4.90 -10.86
C ASP A 465 -9.76 4.89 -11.42
N TYR A 466 -8.94 4.00 -10.89
CA TYR A 466 -7.55 3.87 -11.30
C TYR A 466 -7.39 3.27 -12.69
N GLU A 467 -8.34 2.48 -13.20
CA GLU A 467 -8.29 2.04 -14.60
C GLU A 467 -8.30 3.25 -15.53
N ARG A 468 -9.27 4.14 -15.32
CA ARG A 468 -9.37 5.40 -16.06
C ARG A 468 -8.13 6.28 -15.87
N ARG A 469 -7.66 6.43 -14.62
CA ARG A 469 -6.45 7.24 -14.33
C ARG A 469 -5.20 6.68 -15.01
N ARG A 470 -5.03 5.35 -15.09
CA ARG A 470 -3.89 4.73 -15.78
C ARG A 470 -3.87 5.06 -17.27
N GLY A 471 -5.03 5.22 -17.90
CA GLY A 471 -5.18 5.56 -19.32
C GLY A 471 -4.90 7.02 -19.70
N LEU A 472 -4.68 7.91 -18.72
CA LEU A 472 -4.41 9.32 -19.00
C LEU A 472 -3.03 9.53 -19.65
N THR A 473 -2.98 10.26 -20.76
CA THR A 473 -1.73 10.57 -21.48
C THR A 473 -0.93 11.71 -20.83
N GLY A 474 -1.59 12.55 -20.04
CA GLY A 474 -0.98 13.76 -19.48
C GLY A 474 -0.79 14.88 -20.52
N ASP A 475 -1.51 14.83 -21.64
CA ASP A 475 -1.45 15.87 -22.67
C ASP A 475 -1.87 17.23 -22.11
N GLY A 476 -1.05 18.24 -22.35
CA GLY A 476 -1.29 19.59 -21.83
C GLY A 476 -1.14 19.73 -20.31
N LEU A 477 -0.63 18.72 -19.60
CA LEU A 477 -0.45 18.81 -18.15
C LEU A 477 0.63 19.83 -17.77
N LEU A 478 0.27 20.83 -16.97
CA LEU A 478 1.15 21.87 -16.45
C LEU A 478 2.01 22.56 -17.55
N PRO A 479 1.39 23.33 -18.47
CA PRO A 479 2.07 24.19 -19.42
C PRO A 479 3.03 25.18 -18.74
N ALA A 480 3.96 25.74 -19.51
CA ALA A 480 4.97 26.65 -18.97
C ALA A 480 4.37 27.92 -18.35
N ASP A 481 3.30 28.45 -18.94
CA ASP A 481 2.64 29.66 -18.45
C ASP A 481 1.92 29.42 -17.11
N ASP A 482 1.22 28.30 -16.97
CA ASP A 482 0.58 27.89 -15.71
C ASP A 482 1.62 27.65 -14.61
N TRP A 483 2.75 27.03 -14.94
CA TRP A 483 3.85 26.85 -13.99
C TRP A 483 4.41 28.19 -13.50
N VAL A 484 4.58 29.16 -14.41
CA VAL A 484 5.04 30.51 -14.06
C VAL A 484 4.00 31.23 -13.20
N SER A 485 2.71 31.07 -13.47
CA SER A 485 1.62 31.60 -12.66
C SER A 485 1.65 31.05 -11.23
N ILE A 486 1.70 29.72 -11.07
CA ILE A 486 1.79 29.04 -9.77
C ILE A 486 3.05 29.48 -9.00
N CYS A 487 4.20 29.55 -9.68
CA CYS A 487 5.45 30.05 -9.10
C CYS A 487 5.32 31.49 -8.59
N THR A 488 4.64 32.34 -9.36
CA THR A 488 4.42 33.75 -9.02
C THR A 488 3.52 33.89 -7.79
N GLN A 489 2.43 33.13 -7.72
CA GLN A 489 1.49 33.10 -6.60
C GLN A 489 2.14 32.59 -5.31
N THR A 490 3.01 31.58 -5.41
CA THR A 490 3.62 30.91 -4.25
C THR A 490 4.97 31.50 -3.84
N GLY A 491 5.47 32.51 -4.57
CA GLY A 491 6.77 33.14 -4.33
C GLY A 491 7.97 32.24 -4.65
N VAL A 492 7.77 31.18 -5.42
CA VAL A 492 8.81 30.20 -5.76
C VAL A 492 9.43 30.52 -7.12
N HIS A 493 10.76 30.45 -7.23
CA HIS A 493 11.42 30.66 -8.51
C HIS A 493 11.14 29.52 -9.51
N PRO A 494 10.71 29.77 -10.76
CA PRO A 494 10.30 28.72 -11.72
C PRO A 494 11.45 27.83 -12.20
N GLY A 495 12.69 28.31 -12.08
CA GLY A 495 13.90 27.53 -12.41
C GLY A 495 14.13 27.38 -13.91
N GLN A 496 14.85 26.31 -14.29
CA GLN A 496 15.08 25.93 -15.69
C GLN A 496 14.02 24.92 -16.16
N GLU A 497 14.00 24.62 -17.46
CA GLU A 497 13.02 23.72 -18.09
C GLU A 497 13.04 22.31 -17.50
N ALA A 498 14.20 21.78 -17.14
CA ALA A 498 14.34 20.49 -16.46
C ALA A 498 13.57 20.42 -15.12
N ARG A 499 13.42 21.55 -14.42
CA ARG A 499 12.65 21.63 -13.18
C ARG A 499 11.15 21.54 -13.45
N LEU A 500 10.65 22.29 -14.43
CA LEU A 500 9.26 22.20 -14.88
C LEU A 500 8.93 20.75 -15.26
N LEU A 501 9.78 20.10 -16.05
CA LEU A 501 9.58 18.71 -16.44
C LEU A 501 9.54 17.76 -15.23
N SER A 502 10.42 17.95 -14.24
CA SER A 502 10.42 17.13 -13.01
C SER A 502 9.15 17.32 -12.18
N VAL A 503 8.66 18.55 -12.05
CA VAL A 503 7.39 18.86 -11.34
C VAL A 503 6.18 18.34 -12.12
N ARG A 504 6.17 18.47 -13.45
CA ARG A 504 5.14 17.92 -14.33
C ARG A 504 5.06 16.39 -14.22
N ARG A 505 6.20 15.70 -14.26
CA ARG A 505 6.31 14.24 -14.05
C ARG A 505 5.83 13.84 -12.64
N TYR A 506 6.20 14.61 -11.63
CA TYR A 506 5.74 14.39 -10.25
C TYR A 506 4.21 14.52 -10.13
N LEU A 507 3.63 15.58 -10.69
CA LEU A 507 2.19 15.81 -10.70
C LEU A 507 1.45 14.70 -11.49
N TYR A 508 1.96 14.32 -12.66
CA TYR A 508 1.41 13.21 -13.44
C TYR A 508 1.37 11.91 -12.62
N GLN A 509 2.46 11.57 -11.93
CA GLN A 509 2.49 10.38 -11.09
C GLN A 509 1.54 10.48 -9.89
N ARG A 510 1.35 11.67 -9.30
CA ARG A 510 0.34 11.87 -8.25
C ARG A 510 -1.08 11.63 -8.76
N ILE A 511 -1.42 12.17 -9.93
CA ILE A 511 -2.74 12.03 -10.56
C ILE A 511 -3.03 10.58 -10.94
N THR A 512 -2.05 9.89 -11.52
CA THR A 512 -2.28 8.59 -12.19
C THR A 512 -1.87 7.39 -11.35
N GLY A 513 -0.89 7.54 -10.47
CA GLY A 513 -0.19 6.42 -9.84
C GLY A 513 0.71 5.63 -10.79
N ASN A 514 0.95 6.13 -12.03
CA ASN A 514 1.71 5.42 -13.06
C ASN A 514 3.22 5.38 -12.78
N ASP A 515 3.85 4.33 -13.32
CA ASP A 515 5.30 4.23 -13.42
C ASP A 515 5.79 5.16 -14.54
N LEU A 516 6.60 6.15 -14.16
CA LEU A 516 7.16 7.12 -15.10
C LEU A 516 8.09 6.49 -16.14
N ARG A 517 8.59 5.25 -15.93
CA ARG A 517 9.34 4.52 -16.96
C ARG A 517 8.44 3.99 -18.08
N GLN A 518 7.14 3.85 -17.81
CA GLN A 518 6.13 3.33 -18.71
C GLN A 518 5.14 4.42 -19.15
N ALA A 519 5.36 5.66 -18.71
CA ALA A 519 4.56 6.81 -19.09
C ALA A 519 4.67 7.14 -20.61
N PRO A 520 3.76 7.97 -21.14
CA PRO A 520 3.86 8.52 -22.49
C PRO A 520 5.18 9.24 -22.74
N GLU A 521 5.59 9.32 -24.01
CA GLU A 521 6.92 9.77 -24.42
C GLU A 521 7.33 11.12 -23.83
N SER A 522 6.40 12.08 -23.77
CA SER A 522 6.62 13.43 -23.21
C SER A 522 6.95 13.46 -21.72
N LEU A 523 6.59 12.41 -20.97
CA LEU A 523 6.76 12.31 -19.52
C LEU A 523 7.67 11.14 -19.11
N ARG A 524 8.03 10.26 -20.04
CA ARG A 524 8.82 9.05 -19.78
C ARG A 524 10.19 9.36 -19.21
N ILE A 525 10.60 8.63 -18.18
CA ILE A 525 11.95 8.67 -17.63
C ILE A 525 12.79 7.58 -18.28
N THR A 526 13.95 7.95 -18.82
CA THR A 526 14.90 7.01 -19.43
C THR A 526 16.24 6.96 -18.70
N THR A 527 16.58 8.01 -17.94
CA THR A 527 17.88 8.12 -17.27
C THR A 527 17.76 8.17 -15.74
N ALA A 528 18.85 7.80 -15.05
CA ALA A 528 18.94 7.90 -13.59
C ALA A 528 18.92 9.36 -13.08
N GLU A 529 19.42 10.30 -13.88
CA GLU A 529 19.41 11.74 -13.55
C GLU A 529 17.97 12.28 -13.50
N GLU A 530 17.15 11.95 -14.50
CA GLU A 530 15.73 12.32 -14.53
C GLU A 530 14.95 11.70 -13.37
N ALA A 531 15.21 10.42 -13.06
CA ALA A 531 14.65 9.75 -11.90
C ALA A 531 15.03 10.46 -10.60
N GLY A 532 16.30 10.86 -10.46
CA GLY A 532 16.79 11.66 -9.33
C GLY A 532 16.10 13.02 -9.23
N GLY A 533 15.89 13.69 -10.35
CA GLY A 533 15.20 14.98 -10.44
C GLY A 533 13.78 14.93 -9.89
N VAL A 534 12.98 13.95 -10.33
CA VAL A 534 11.62 13.74 -9.81
C VAL A 534 11.65 13.31 -8.34
N ALA A 535 12.56 12.42 -7.97
CA ALA A 535 12.62 11.91 -6.62
C ALA A 535 12.88 13.04 -5.61
N VAL A 536 13.69 14.04 -5.93
CA VAL A 536 14.02 15.15 -5.03
C VAL A 536 12.86 16.15 -4.83
N VAL A 537 11.84 16.15 -5.69
CA VAL A 537 10.72 17.12 -5.65
C VAL A 537 10.05 17.23 -4.27
N PRO A 538 9.67 16.15 -3.56
CA PRO A 538 9.06 16.24 -2.23
C PRO A 538 9.90 17.00 -1.19
N PHE A 539 11.24 16.98 -1.31
CA PHE A 539 12.13 17.70 -0.39
C PHE A 539 12.26 19.19 -0.71
N ARG A 540 11.70 19.63 -1.83
CA ARG A 540 11.89 20.97 -2.39
C ARG A 540 10.59 21.76 -2.57
N ILE A 541 9.44 21.09 -2.46
CA ILE A 541 8.12 21.73 -2.48
C ILE A 541 7.75 22.23 -1.08
N THR A 542 7.16 23.42 -1.03
CA THR A 542 6.57 23.98 0.20
C THR A 542 5.09 23.65 0.27
N ALA A 543 4.46 23.83 1.43
CA ALA A 543 3.02 23.58 1.59
C ALA A 543 2.17 24.44 0.62
N ALA A 544 2.55 25.71 0.42
CA ALA A 544 1.87 26.61 -0.53
C ALA A 544 2.02 26.14 -1.98
N LEU A 545 3.21 25.69 -2.38
CA LEU A 545 3.44 25.18 -3.73
C LEU A 545 2.70 23.88 -3.97
N LEU A 546 2.68 22.97 -2.99
CA LEU A 546 1.95 21.72 -3.12
C LEU A 546 0.45 21.97 -3.23
N GLY A 547 -0.12 22.84 -2.39
CA GLY A 547 -1.54 23.21 -2.46
C GLY A 547 -1.94 23.79 -3.82
N ALA A 548 -1.13 24.69 -4.39
CA ALA A 548 -1.39 25.24 -5.72
C ALA A 548 -1.26 24.20 -6.85
N LEU A 549 -0.32 23.25 -6.74
CA LEU A 549 -0.20 22.13 -7.67
C LEU A 549 -1.37 21.15 -7.55
N ASP A 550 -1.86 20.92 -6.34
CA ASP A 550 -3.00 20.03 -6.08
C ASP A 550 -4.29 20.66 -6.64
N GLU A 551 -4.54 21.94 -6.38
CA GLU A 551 -5.67 22.69 -6.97
C GLU A 551 -5.61 22.69 -8.51
N TYR A 552 -4.41 22.90 -9.08
CA TYR A 552 -4.22 22.80 -10.53
C TYR A 552 -4.54 21.39 -11.05
N GLY A 553 -4.07 20.35 -10.37
CA GLY A 553 -4.33 18.96 -10.76
C GLY A 553 -5.82 18.61 -10.70
N GLU A 554 -6.55 19.10 -9.70
CA GLU A 554 -8.01 18.95 -9.61
C GLU A 554 -8.73 19.69 -10.74
N ASN A 555 -8.30 20.91 -11.06
CA ASN A 555 -8.84 21.67 -12.20
C ASN A 555 -8.57 20.95 -13.52
N TYR A 556 -7.38 20.37 -13.69
CA TYR A 556 -7.02 19.58 -14.86
C TYR A 556 -7.92 18.35 -15.01
N LEU A 557 -8.18 17.61 -13.92
CA LEU A 557 -9.11 16.48 -13.92
C LEU A 557 -10.55 16.89 -14.25
N ARG A 558 -11.04 17.97 -13.65
CA ARG A 558 -12.36 18.54 -13.97
C ARG A 558 -12.46 18.98 -15.43
N GLY A 559 -11.39 19.53 -16.00
CA GLY A 559 -11.30 19.85 -17.43
C GLY A 559 -11.40 18.64 -18.36
N LEU A 560 -11.03 17.45 -17.86
CA LEU A 560 -11.21 16.17 -18.56
C LEU A 560 -12.56 15.50 -18.26
N GLY A 561 -13.45 16.15 -17.49
CA GLY A 561 -14.73 15.59 -17.08
C GLY A 561 -14.63 14.54 -15.97
N ILE A 562 -13.53 14.53 -15.20
CA ILE A 562 -13.30 13.58 -14.09
C ILE A 562 -13.53 14.31 -12.76
N ASP A 563 -14.59 13.93 -12.04
CA ASP A 563 -14.94 14.46 -10.72
C ASP A 563 -14.51 13.48 -9.61
N GLU A 564 -13.23 13.54 -9.25
CA GLU A 564 -12.59 12.65 -8.28
C GLU A 564 -11.52 13.43 -7.50
N PRO A 565 -11.17 13.01 -6.27
CA PRO A 565 -10.03 13.60 -5.58
C PRO A 565 -8.73 13.40 -6.35
N LEU A 566 -7.77 14.31 -6.17
CA LEU A 566 -6.47 14.23 -6.86
C LEU A 566 -5.73 12.93 -6.53
N THR A 567 -5.64 12.61 -5.24
CA THR A 567 -4.99 11.43 -4.68
C THR A 567 -5.88 10.79 -3.63
N TRP A 568 -5.81 9.47 -3.52
CA TRP A 568 -6.46 8.71 -2.47
C TRP A 568 -5.60 7.49 -2.14
N GLU A 569 -5.65 7.00 -0.91
CA GLU A 569 -5.10 5.70 -0.52
C GLU A 569 -6.00 5.04 0.54
N PRO A 570 -5.96 3.70 0.70
CA PRO A 570 -6.74 3.02 1.72
C PRO A 570 -6.40 3.53 3.13
N PRO A 571 -7.39 3.60 4.04
CA PRO A 571 -7.21 4.08 5.41
C PRO A 571 -6.05 3.41 6.15
N ALA A 572 -5.27 4.20 6.88
CA ALA A 572 -4.07 3.75 7.59
C ALA A 572 -4.34 2.83 8.79
N ASP A 573 -5.56 2.87 9.33
CA ASP A 573 -6.04 2.04 10.43
C ASP A 573 -6.12 0.54 10.07
N LEU A 574 -6.17 0.20 8.77
CA LEU A 574 -6.02 -1.19 8.32
C LEU A 574 -4.66 -1.80 8.70
N ALA A 575 -3.66 -0.98 9.04
CA ALA A 575 -2.37 -1.44 9.56
C ALA A 575 -2.38 -1.71 11.07
N ALA A 576 -3.47 -1.39 11.78
CA ALA A 576 -3.55 -1.52 13.23
C ALA A 576 -3.35 -2.98 13.68
N GLY A 577 -2.45 -3.20 14.63
CA GLY A 577 -2.14 -4.53 15.15
C GLY A 577 -1.25 -5.40 14.25
N LEU A 578 -0.85 -4.91 13.07
CA LEU A 578 0.06 -5.63 12.18
C LEU A 578 1.54 -5.33 12.50
N CYS A 579 2.37 -6.37 12.45
CA CYS A 579 3.82 -6.21 12.51
C CYS A 579 4.36 -5.87 11.11
N LEU A 580 4.39 -4.58 10.79
CA LEU A 580 4.88 -4.07 9.51
C LEU A 580 6.34 -3.59 9.61
N PRO A 581 7.14 -3.73 8.55
CA PRO A 581 8.57 -3.39 8.58
C PRO A 581 8.86 -1.88 8.55
N GLY A 582 7.95 -1.09 7.97
CA GLY A 582 8.06 0.36 7.88
C GLY A 582 7.86 1.03 9.23
N ARG A 583 8.74 1.96 9.57
CA ARG A 583 8.69 2.73 10.82
C ARG A 583 8.08 4.12 10.59
N PRO A 584 7.30 4.64 11.55
CA PRO A 584 6.79 6.01 11.46
C PRO A 584 7.95 7.00 11.48
N VAL A 585 7.86 8.04 10.66
CA VAL A 585 8.87 9.10 10.57
C VAL A 585 8.50 10.24 11.51
N ASP A 586 9.44 10.65 12.37
CA ASP A 586 9.30 11.90 13.13
C ASP A 586 9.47 13.09 12.18
N VAL A 587 8.35 13.73 11.84
CA VAL A 587 8.27 14.88 10.93
C VAL A 587 9.18 16.01 11.39
N ARG A 588 9.18 16.35 12.69
CA ARG A 588 9.95 17.48 13.22
C ARG A 588 11.44 17.22 13.12
N ARG A 589 11.87 15.99 13.44
CA ARG A 589 13.27 15.59 13.31
C ARG A 589 13.71 15.56 11.84
N ALA A 590 12.88 15.00 10.95
CA ALA A 590 13.19 14.93 9.53
C ALA A 590 13.35 16.32 8.89
N HIS A 591 12.46 17.26 9.24
CA HIS A 591 12.56 18.66 8.80
C HIS A 591 13.83 19.35 9.32
N ARG A 592 14.22 19.10 10.58
CA ARG A 592 15.43 19.69 11.17
C ARG A 592 16.69 19.21 10.44
N LEU A 593 16.90 17.89 10.36
CA LEU A 593 18.09 17.30 9.75
C LEU A 593 18.25 17.74 8.28
N ILE A 594 17.17 17.65 7.50
CA ILE A 594 17.23 17.91 6.06
C ILE A 594 17.21 19.42 5.80
N CYS A 595 16.21 20.14 6.30
CA CYS A 595 15.97 21.53 5.89
C CYS A 595 16.81 22.53 6.68
N ALA A 596 16.93 22.36 8.00
CA ALA A 596 17.67 23.31 8.85
C ALA A 596 19.19 23.03 8.85
N GLU A 597 19.59 21.76 8.95
CA GLU A 597 21.01 21.36 9.02
C GLU A 597 21.61 21.06 7.63
N GLY A 598 20.78 21.01 6.57
CA GLY A 598 21.22 20.81 5.20
C GLY A 598 21.74 19.39 4.91
N GLN A 599 21.39 18.41 5.73
CA GLN A 599 21.78 17.01 5.56
C GLN A 599 21.16 16.42 4.30
N ALA A 600 21.89 15.54 3.62
CA ALA A 600 21.33 14.82 2.47
C ALA A 600 20.22 13.86 2.94
N PRO A 601 19.06 13.79 2.26
CA PRO A 601 17.93 12.96 2.69
C PRO A 601 18.29 11.49 2.95
N ALA A 602 19.19 10.91 2.16
CA ALA A 602 19.65 9.53 2.36
C ALA A 602 20.44 9.35 3.67
N VAL A 603 21.20 10.38 4.08
CA VAL A 603 21.96 10.37 5.34
C VAL A 603 21.01 10.53 6.52
N ALA A 604 20.04 11.45 6.43
CA ALA A 604 18.99 11.61 7.43
C ALA A 604 18.16 10.33 7.60
N ALA A 605 17.80 9.65 6.51
CA ALA A 605 17.11 8.35 6.55
C ALA A 605 17.90 7.30 7.34
N LYS A 606 19.19 7.17 7.05
CA LYS A 606 20.08 6.24 7.76
C LYS A 606 20.20 6.57 9.26
N GLU A 607 20.32 7.84 9.60
CA GLU A 607 20.42 8.30 11.00
C GLU A 607 19.11 8.07 11.78
N MET A 608 17.97 8.22 11.11
CA MET A 608 16.65 7.98 11.70
C MET A 608 16.28 6.49 11.73
N GLY A 609 17.04 5.62 11.07
CA GLY A 609 16.73 4.19 10.95
C GLY A 609 15.44 3.92 10.17
N VAL A 610 15.15 4.75 9.16
CA VAL A 610 13.97 4.61 8.28
C VAL A 610 14.41 4.56 6.81
N ALA A 611 13.57 4.01 5.95
CA ALA A 611 13.84 4.01 4.52
C ALA A 611 13.71 5.43 3.92
N LEU A 612 14.52 5.74 2.89
CA LEU A 612 14.48 7.03 2.20
C LEU A 612 13.10 7.34 1.62
N GLU A 613 12.38 6.34 1.13
CA GLU A 613 11.03 6.52 0.57
C GLU A 613 10.02 6.90 1.67
N SER A 614 10.18 6.42 2.90
CA SER A 614 9.36 6.81 4.04
C SER A 614 9.54 8.30 4.37
N ILE A 615 10.77 8.84 4.25
CA ILE A 615 11.00 10.28 4.38
C ILE A 615 10.38 11.05 3.21
N ARG A 616 10.49 10.55 1.96
CA ARG A 616 9.82 11.21 0.81
C ARG A 616 8.32 11.32 1.03
N HIS A 617 7.67 10.23 1.46
CA HIS A 617 6.25 10.24 1.79
C HIS A 617 5.94 11.20 2.96
N CYS A 618 6.77 11.22 4.00
CA CYS A 618 6.63 12.16 5.12
C CYS A 618 6.63 13.62 4.65
N PHE A 619 7.56 14.00 3.77
CA PHE A 619 7.66 15.36 3.22
C PHE A 619 6.54 15.70 2.25
N GLU A 620 5.96 14.71 1.60
CA GLU A 620 4.79 14.90 0.75
C GLU A 620 3.52 15.15 1.57
N GLN A 621 3.37 14.45 2.70
CA GLN A 621 2.23 14.63 3.62
C GLN A 621 2.37 15.89 4.49
N HIS A 622 3.60 16.22 4.87
CA HIS A 622 3.91 17.37 5.71
C HIS A 622 4.99 18.21 5.04
N PRO A 623 4.68 18.99 3.99
CA PRO A 623 5.69 19.79 3.31
C PRO A 623 6.38 20.78 4.26
N PRO A 624 7.70 20.96 4.14
CA PRO A 624 8.43 21.87 5.01
C PRO A 624 8.12 23.33 4.68
N SER A 625 8.17 24.20 5.69
CA SER A 625 8.06 25.66 5.49
C SER A 625 9.25 26.24 4.72
N SER A 626 10.43 25.62 4.85
CA SER A 626 11.65 25.97 4.12
C SER A 626 12.18 24.74 3.37
N PRO A 627 12.40 24.83 2.05
CA PRO A 627 12.84 23.69 1.25
C PRO A 627 14.30 23.30 1.57
N TRP A 628 14.65 22.04 1.31
CA TRP A 628 16.02 21.55 1.43
C TRP A 628 17.00 22.44 0.62
N PRO A 629 18.14 22.92 1.16
CA PRO A 629 19.07 23.80 0.44
C PRO A 629 19.83 23.10 -0.71
N SER A 630 20.17 23.85 -1.78
CA SER A 630 21.03 23.35 -2.87
C SER A 630 22.49 23.76 -2.66
N LYS A 631 23.42 22.80 -2.70
CA LYS A 631 24.88 23.07 -2.61
C LYS A 631 25.49 23.52 -3.94
N SER A 632 24.86 23.23 -5.06
CA SER A 632 25.24 23.74 -6.38
C SER A 632 24.44 25.00 -6.66
N GLY A 633 25.05 26.01 -7.29
CA GLY A 633 24.38 27.25 -7.74
C GLY A 633 23.27 27.07 -8.78
N GLY A 634 22.64 25.89 -8.86
CA GLY A 634 21.56 25.52 -9.75
C GLY A 634 20.20 25.36 -9.04
N SER A 635 19.23 26.09 -9.57
CA SER A 635 17.81 25.74 -9.76
C SER A 635 16.80 25.66 -8.60
N TRP A 636 17.20 25.59 -7.33
CA TRP A 636 16.28 25.76 -6.20
C TRP A 636 16.78 26.92 -5.35
N VAL A 637 16.49 28.13 -5.82
CA VAL A 637 16.90 29.37 -5.16
C VAL A 637 16.21 29.44 -3.81
N ASP A 638 16.99 29.69 -2.77
CA ASP A 638 16.55 30.06 -1.43
C ASP A 638 15.52 31.21 -1.50
N PRO A 639 14.26 31.01 -1.06
CA PRO A 639 13.22 32.05 -1.08
C PRO A 639 13.63 33.35 -0.39
N SER A 640 14.62 33.32 0.51
CA SER A 640 15.10 34.47 1.25
C SER A 640 16.15 35.32 0.50
N ARG A 641 16.68 34.85 -0.64
CA ARG A 641 17.65 35.63 -1.42
C ARG A 641 16.95 36.63 -2.36
N PRO A 642 17.36 37.91 -2.36
CA PRO A 642 16.74 38.93 -3.21
C PRO A 642 16.82 38.52 -4.68
N ILE A 643 15.64 38.48 -5.31
CA ILE A 643 15.45 38.11 -6.71
C ILE A 643 16.27 39.07 -7.58
N ALA A 644 17.18 38.54 -8.40
CA ALA A 644 17.92 39.38 -9.34
C ALA A 644 16.94 40.14 -10.25
N ARG A 645 17.10 41.47 -10.36
CA ARG A 645 16.25 42.39 -11.17
C ARG A 645 16.03 41.97 -12.64
N ARG A 646 16.81 41.01 -13.15
CA ARG A 646 16.73 40.46 -14.52
C ARG A 646 16.28 38.99 -14.59
N SER A 647 15.76 38.41 -13.50
CA SER A 647 15.29 37.03 -13.49
C SER A 647 13.93 36.87 -14.18
N ARG A 648 13.65 35.66 -14.69
CA ARG A 648 12.33 35.31 -15.25
C ARG A 648 11.20 35.47 -14.21
N LEU A 649 11.48 35.20 -12.93
CA LEU A 649 10.53 35.41 -11.84
C LEU A 649 10.18 36.89 -11.65
N ALA A 650 11.18 37.79 -11.63
CA ALA A 650 10.92 39.23 -11.52
C ALA A 650 10.10 39.77 -12.70
N ALA A 651 10.34 39.24 -13.91
CA ALA A 651 9.55 39.58 -15.10
C ALA A 651 8.12 39.04 -15.03
N ALA A 652 7.92 37.83 -14.52
CA ALA A 652 6.60 37.23 -14.32
C ALA A 652 5.80 37.95 -13.22
N GLN A 653 6.41 38.23 -12.07
CA GLN A 653 5.82 39.01 -10.98
C GLN A 653 5.43 40.42 -11.45
N ALA A 654 6.28 41.09 -12.23
CA ALA A 654 5.96 42.38 -12.80
C ALA A 654 4.77 42.31 -13.78
N ARG A 655 4.67 41.25 -14.61
CA ARG A 655 3.52 41.03 -15.50
C ARG A 655 2.22 40.77 -14.74
N GLN A 656 2.27 39.94 -13.70
CA GLN A 656 1.11 39.68 -12.84
C GLN A 656 0.64 40.97 -12.15
N GLN A 657 1.57 41.71 -11.52
CA GLN A 657 1.27 43.00 -10.90
C GLN A 657 0.73 44.00 -11.92
N ALA A 658 1.27 44.04 -13.13
CA ALA A 658 0.74 44.89 -14.19
C ALA A 658 -0.68 44.51 -14.59
N HIS A 659 -1.00 43.23 -14.71
CA HIS A 659 -2.36 42.78 -15.05
C HIS A 659 -3.38 43.13 -13.95
N THR A 660 -2.97 43.13 -12.67
CA THR A 660 -3.84 43.53 -11.56
C THR A 660 -3.96 45.05 -11.41
N MET A 661 -2.87 45.79 -11.59
CA MET A 661 -2.81 47.23 -11.31
C MET A 661 -3.12 48.12 -12.52
N LEU A 662 -2.72 47.71 -13.72
CA LEU A 662 -2.88 48.50 -14.96
C LEU A 662 -4.19 48.12 -15.67
N THR A 663 -5.32 48.25 -14.98
CA THR A 663 -6.64 48.11 -15.60
C THR A 663 -6.87 49.24 -16.60
N ASP A 664 -7.79 49.05 -17.56
CA ASP A 664 -8.11 50.11 -18.54
C ASP A 664 -8.60 51.40 -17.84
N GLU A 665 -9.35 51.26 -16.76
CA GLU A 665 -9.79 52.38 -15.91
C GLU A 665 -8.62 53.10 -15.24
N PHE A 666 -7.67 52.37 -14.66
CA PHE A 666 -6.46 52.95 -14.07
C PHE A 666 -5.62 53.67 -15.14
N LEU A 667 -5.42 53.05 -16.29
CA LEU A 667 -4.62 53.63 -17.36
C LEU A 667 -5.27 54.89 -17.94
N ARG A 668 -6.60 54.93 -18.12
CA ARG A 668 -7.30 56.15 -18.53
C ARG A 668 -7.14 57.26 -17.49
N ARG A 669 -7.36 56.96 -16.21
CA ARG A 669 -7.22 57.94 -15.12
C ARG A 669 -5.81 58.51 -15.03
N GLU A 670 -4.79 57.65 -15.01
CA GLU A 670 -3.41 58.10 -14.78
C GLU A 670 -2.74 58.65 -16.05
N TYR A 671 -2.97 58.04 -17.21
CA TYR A 671 -2.31 58.40 -18.48
C TYR A 671 -3.08 59.47 -19.27
N LEU A 672 -4.41 59.39 -19.36
CA LEU A 672 -5.21 60.37 -20.11
C LEU A 672 -5.63 61.55 -19.22
N ASP A 673 -6.27 61.29 -18.07
CA ASP A 673 -6.87 62.36 -17.26
C ASP A 673 -5.81 63.13 -16.46
N ALA A 674 -4.93 62.41 -15.76
CA ALA A 674 -3.84 63.00 -14.99
C ALA A 674 -2.59 63.35 -15.83
N ARG A 675 -2.59 63.01 -17.12
CA ARG A 675 -1.49 63.22 -18.09
C ARG A 675 -0.10 62.77 -17.61
N LYS A 676 -0.01 61.75 -16.75
CA LYS A 676 1.28 61.23 -16.27
C LYS A 676 2.03 60.54 -17.39
N THR A 677 3.34 60.74 -17.43
CA THR A 677 4.22 60.06 -18.36
C THR A 677 4.40 58.60 -17.96
N VAL A 678 4.72 57.72 -18.92
CA VAL A 678 5.08 56.31 -18.66
C VAL A 678 6.21 56.20 -17.61
N ARG A 679 7.07 57.22 -17.49
CA ARG A 679 8.14 57.26 -16.49
C ARG A 679 7.61 57.48 -15.07
N GLU A 680 6.61 58.35 -14.91
CA GLU A 680 5.98 58.65 -13.61
C GLU A 680 5.12 57.48 -13.15
N ILE A 681 4.31 56.92 -14.06
CA ILE A 681 3.54 55.70 -13.78
C ILE A 681 4.49 54.56 -13.38
N ALA A 682 5.64 54.40 -14.05
CA ALA A 682 6.64 53.40 -13.68
C ALA A 682 7.30 53.64 -12.31
N SER A 683 7.51 54.89 -11.90
CA SER A 683 8.07 55.18 -10.58
C SER A 683 7.06 54.91 -9.46
N GLU A 684 5.78 55.22 -9.67
CA GLU A 684 4.72 55.08 -8.68
C GLU A 684 4.25 53.62 -8.52
N THR A 685 4.13 52.90 -9.64
CA THR A 685 3.73 51.47 -9.65
C THR A 685 4.89 50.51 -9.45
N HIS A 686 6.13 51.01 -9.48
CA HIS A 686 7.36 50.22 -9.49
C HIS A 686 7.47 49.17 -10.62
N LEU A 687 6.66 49.30 -11.68
CA LEU A 687 6.67 48.40 -12.82
C LEU A 687 7.69 48.82 -13.91
N PRO A 688 8.24 47.87 -14.70
CA PRO A 688 9.12 48.21 -15.80
C PRO A 688 8.42 49.06 -16.86
N LYS A 689 9.04 50.17 -17.27
CA LYS A 689 8.50 51.09 -18.30
C LYS A 689 8.02 50.39 -19.57
N ARG A 690 8.77 49.39 -20.03
CA ARG A 690 8.48 48.64 -21.26
C ARG A 690 7.15 47.88 -21.16
N LEU A 691 6.83 47.35 -19.98
CA LEU A 691 5.59 46.63 -19.72
C LEU A 691 4.39 47.57 -19.69
N ILE A 692 4.51 48.73 -19.04
CA ILE A 692 3.47 49.76 -19.04
C ILE A 692 3.20 50.26 -20.46
N SER A 693 4.25 50.50 -21.26
CA SER A 693 4.10 50.86 -22.68
C SER A 693 3.39 49.79 -23.49
N GLU A 694 3.65 48.51 -23.22
CA GLU A 694 3.03 47.38 -23.92
C GLU A 694 1.53 47.30 -23.60
N VAL A 695 1.14 47.42 -22.33
CA VAL A 695 -0.27 47.40 -21.90
C VAL A 695 -1.04 48.63 -22.39
N LEU A 696 -0.43 49.82 -22.35
CA LEU A 696 -1.01 51.04 -22.94
C LEU A 696 -1.25 50.90 -24.45
N ASN A 697 -0.34 50.24 -25.16
CA ASN A 697 -0.48 49.99 -26.60
C ASN A 697 -1.59 48.96 -26.89
N GLN A 698 -1.66 47.88 -26.09
CA GLN A 698 -2.71 46.86 -26.19
C GLN A 698 -4.10 47.42 -25.88
N SER A 699 -4.19 48.39 -24.96
CA SER A 699 -5.44 49.07 -24.60
C SER A 699 -5.83 50.17 -25.60
N GLY A 700 -5.05 50.40 -26.66
CA GLY A 700 -5.34 51.41 -27.69
C GLY A 700 -5.20 52.86 -27.22
N LEU A 701 -4.60 53.11 -26.04
CA LEU A 701 -4.49 54.44 -25.44
C LEU A 701 -3.31 55.25 -26.00
N ILE A 702 -2.43 54.62 -26.79
CA ILE A 702 -1.37 55.29 -27.54
C ILE A 702 -1.92 55.77 -28.89
N ALA A 703 -2.87 56.70 -28.86
CA ALA A 703 -3.28 57.44 -30.05
C ALA A 703 -2.30 58.61 -30.28
N SER A 704 -1.61 58.56 -31.43
CA SER A 704 -0.77 59.59 -32.06
C SER A 704 -0.62 60.92 -31.30
N ARG A 705 0.52 61.09 -30.62
CA ARG A 705 1.08 62.43 -30.43
C ARG A 705 1.36 63.02 -31.82
N GLU A 706 0.75 64.17 -32.12
CA GLU A 706 1.14 65.00 -33.26
C GLU A 706 2.67 65.18 -33.27
N PRO A 707 3.33 65.09 -34.44
CA PRO A 707 4.77 65.23 -34.54
C PRO A 707 5.16 66.62 -34.06
N SER A 708 5.96 66.68 -32.98
CA SER A 708 6.54 67.94 -32.54
C SER A 708 7.30 68.59 -33.70
N ARG A 709 6.97 69.84 -34.01
CA ARG A 709 7.61 70.64 -35.07
C ARG A 709 9.13 70.50 -34.96
N LYS A 710 9.76 69.96 -36.01
CA LYS A 710 11.23 69.85 -36.09
C LYS A 710 11.82 71.27 -36.07
N PRO A 711 12.85 71.56 -35.26
CA PRO A 711 13.61 72.79 -35.42
C PRO A 711 14.30 72.78 -36.78
N ILE A 712 14.08 73.81 -37.59
CA ILE A 712 14.79 74.00 -38.86
C ILE A 712 16.17 74.56 -38.51
N VAL A 713 17.22 73.77 -38.73
CA VAL A 713 18.62 74.21 -38.58
C VAL A 713 19.17 74.46 -39.98
N ASP A 714 19.69 75.66 -40.21
CA ASP A 714 20.31 76.06 -41.47
C ASP A 714 21.56 75.19 -41.75
N GLU A 715 21.54 74.47 -42.88
CA GLU A 715 22.64 73.63 -43.35
C GLU A 715 23.93 74.43 -43.54
N GLN A 716 23.84 75.63 -44.09
CA GLN A 716 25.00 76.42 -44.49
C GLN A 716 25.74 76.95 -43.26
N TRP A 717 24.99 77.40 -42.25
CA TRP A 717 25.53 77.77 -40.94
C TRP A 717 26.16 76.56 -40.23
N LEU A 718 25.52 75.40 -40.26
CA LEU A 718 26.02 74.20 -39.59
C LEU A 718 27.34 73.69 -40.20
N ARG A 719 27.50 73.79 -41.54
CA ARG A 719 28.77 73.51 -42.23
C ARG A 719 29.85 74.51 -41.83
N GLU A 720 29.54 75.80 -41.77
CA GLU A 720 30.50 76.83 -41.37
C GLU A 720 31.02 76.59 -39.93
N GLN A 721 30.11 76.35 -38.98
CA GLN A 721 30.45 76.16 -37.57
C GLN A 721 31.20 74.85 -37.30
N TYR A 722 30.78 73.75 -37.93
CA TYR A 722 31.37 72.44 -37.68
C TYR A 722 32.62 72.15 -38.52
N ILE A 723 32.63 72.53 -39.81
CA ILE A 723 33.72 72.21 -40.74
C ILE A 723 34.79 73.31 -40.70
N ARG A 724 34.42 74.57 -40.97
CA ARG A 724 35.37 75.69 -41.08
C ARG A 724 35.85 76.21 -39.73
N GLN A 725 34.94 76.48 -38.79
CA GLN A 725 35.30 77.00 -37.46
C GLN A 725 35.72 75.91 -36.47
N ALA A 726 35.63 74.64 -36.88
CA ALA A 726 36.08 73.48 -36.12
C ALA A 726 35.52 73.36 -34.69
N ARG A 727 34.34 73.93 -34.43
CA ARG A 727 33.70 73.89 -33.10
C ARG A 727 33.24 72.48 -32.75
N THR A 728 33.19 72.19 -31.45
CA THR A 728 32.79 70.85 -30.99
C THR A 728 31.28 70.68 -31.10
N LEU A 729 30.81 69.44 -31.35
CA LEU A 729 29.38 69.12 -31.37
C LEU A 729 28.67 69.50 -30.06
N ALA A 730 29.38 69.43 -28.93
CA ALA A 730 28.83 69.85 -27.64
C ALA A 730 28.59 71.36 -27.59
N SER A 731 29.54 72.17 -28.05
CA SER A 731 29.41 73.64 -28.08
C SER A 731 28.29 74.10 -29.02
N ILE A 732 28.21 73.52 -30.22
CA ILE A 732 27.15 73.86 -31.20
C ILE A 732 25.78 73.41 -30.69
N ALA A 733 25.69 72.26 -30.03
CA ALA A 733 24.44 71.75 -29.47
C ALA A 733 23.91 72.62 -28.32
N THR A 734 24.81 73.10 -27.46
CA THR A 734 24.45 74.05 -26.39
C THR A 734 23.94 75.38 -26.95
N GLU A 735 24.55 75.90 -28.02
CA GLU A 735 24.12 77.17 -28.63
C GLU A 735 22.77 77.06 -29.34
N LEU A 736 22.49 75.91 -29.96
CA LEU A 736 21.20 75.63 -30.60
C LEU A 736 20.13 75.09 -29.64
N ASP A 737 20.39 75.11 -28.33
CA ASP A 737 19.54 74.55 -27.26
C ASP A 737 18.96 73.17 -27.60
N MET A 738 19.81 72.28 -28.12
CA MET A 738 19.43 70.92 -28.49
C MET A 738 20.42 69.89 -27.99
N SER A 739 20.01 68.62 -27.93
CA SER A 739 20.93 67.57 -27.52
C SER A 739 22.01 67.32 -28.59
N PRO A 740 23.26 66.98 -28.19
CA PRO A 740 24.32 66.59 -29.13
C PRO A 740 23.92 65.41 -30.05
N THR A 741 23.01 64.54 -29.57
CA THR A 741 22.41 63.45 -30.35
C THR A 741 21.45 63.95 -31.43
N THR A 742 20.69 65.01 -31.17
CA THR A 742 19.81 65.65 -32.15
C THR A 742 20.63 66.35 -33.22
N LEU A 743 21.66 67.10 -32.83
CA LEU A 743 22.60 67.77 -33.75
C LEU A 743 23.35 66.76 -34.63
N THR A 744 23.78 65.63 -34.06
CA THR A 744 24.41 64.52 -34.80
C THR A 744 23.51 63.98 -35.90
N ARG A 745 22.21 63.87 -35.64
CA ARG A 745 21.22 63.43 -36.63
C ARG A 745 21.02 64.47 -37.73
N HIS A 746 21.04 65.76 -37.40
CA HIS A 746 21.01 66.85 -38.40
C HIS A 746 22.26 66.80 -39.30
N LEU A 747 23.47 66.66 -38.74
CA LEU A 747 24.70 66.53 -39.55
C LEU A 747 24.65 65.35 -40.53
N ARG A 748 24.14 64.19 -40.09
CA ARG A 748 23.97 63.01 -40.97
C ARG A 748 22.90 63.21 -42.03
N ALA A 749 21.77 63.84 -41.69
CA ALA A 749 20.69 64.11 -42.63
C ALA A 749 21.12 65.05 -43.77
N VAL A 750 22.13 65.88 -43.49
CA VAL A 750 22.69 66.88 -44.40
C VAL A 750 24.01 66.39 -45.05
N GLY A 751 24.42 65.15 -44.79
CA GLY A 751 25.58 64.51 -45.43
C GLY A 751 26.95 64.99 -44.92
N ILE A 752 27.04 65.54 -43.70
CA ILE A 752 28.29 65.99 -43.09
C ILE A 752 28.88 64.85 -42.25
N GLU A 753 30.08 64.37 -42.62
CA GLU A 753 30.78 63.33 -41.88
C GLU A 753 31.21 63.80 -40.48
N ILE A 754 30.94 62.95 -39.48
CA ILE A 754 31.22 63.26 -38.08
C ILE A 754 32.67 62.91 -37.77
N ARG A 755 33.44 63.90 -37.30
CA ARG A 755 34.79 63.70 -36.78
C ARG A 755 34.80 62.62 -35.67
N PRO A 756 35.62 61.56 -35.77
CA PRO A 756 35.67 60.51 -34.76
C PRO A 756 36.09 61.06 -33.40
N ARG A 757 35.46 60.55 -32.33
CA ARG A 757 35.79 60.94 -30.94
C ARG A 757 37.19 60.47 -30.57
N GLY A 758 38.06 61.41 -30.21
CA GLY A 758 39.43 61.14 -29.74
C GLY A 758 40.43 61.08 -30.90
N GLY A 759 41.17 62.17 -31.09
CA GLY A 759 42.17 62.27 -32.16
C GLY A 759 43.28 61.23 -32.03
N ARG A 760 43.46 60.41 -33.08
CA ARG A 760 44.71 59.70 -33.35
C ARG A 760 45.76 60.76 -33.73
N ARG A 761 46.73 61.03 -32.85
CA ARG A 761 48.01 61.63 -33.27
C ARG A 761 49.02 60.49 -33.36
N SER A 762 49.43 60.15 -34.59
CA SER A 762 50.53 59.21 -34.86
C SER A 762 51.82 59.74 -34.24
N VAL A 763 52.65 58.83 -33.71
CA VAL A 763 54.01 59.13 -33.25
C VAL A 763 54.82 59.69 -34.43
N SER A 764 55.59 60.76 -34.24
CA SER A 764 56.33 61.40 -35.33
C SER A 764 57.50 60.51 -35.79
N ARG A 765 57.93 60.64 -37.05
CA ARG A 765 59.04 59.83 -37.62
C ARG A 765 60.35 60.03 -36.84
N THR A 766 60.58 61.24 -36.35
CA THR A 766 61.73 61.62 -35.50
C THR A 766 61.66 61.01 -34.10
N GLU A 767 60.45 60.82 -33.53
CA GLU A 767 60.26 60.14 -32.24
C GLU A 767 60.46 58.61 -32.34
N LEU A 768 60.32 58.01 -33.52
CA LEU A 768 60.54 56.57 -33.75
C LEU A 768 62.03 56.22 -33.97
N GLU A 769 62.83 57.16 -34.47
CA GLU A 769 64.26 56.94 -34.72
C GLU A 769 65.08 56.80 -33.43
N SER A 770 64.66 57.45 -32.33
CA SER A 770 65.31 57.40 -31.01
C SER A 770 64.97 56.17 -30.17
N VAL A 771 64.11 55.27 -30.68
CA VAL A 771 63.62 54.08 -29.95
C VAL A 771 64.21 52.80 -30.59
N PRO A 772 64.59 51.76 -29.81
CA PRO A 772 65.11 50.51 -30.35
C PRO A 772 64.19 49.87 -31.38
N PRO A 773 64.72 49.31 -32.50
CA PRO A 773 63.93 48.69 -33.56
C PRO A 773 62.93 47.64 -33.07
N LEU A 774 63.28 46.94 -31.98
CA LEU A 774 62.50 45.85 -31.39
C LEU A 774 61.11 46.29 -30.90
N ILE A 775 60.94 47.52 -30.41
CA ILE A 775 59.67 48.01 -29.82
C ILE A 775 58.93 49.03 -30.70
N ARG A 776 59.54 49.49 -31.80
CA ARG A 776 58.91 50.41 -32.77
C ARG A 776 57.55 49.90 -33.30
N PRO A 777 57.36 48.61 -33.64
CA PRO A 777 56.08 48.13 -34.17
C PRO A 777 54.91 48.29 -33.18
N ALA A 778 55.20 48.26 -31.87
CA ALA A 778 54.18 48.47 -30.83
C ALA A 778 53.76 49.95 -30.67
N LEU A 779 54.52 50.92 -31.18
CA LEU A 779 54.31 52.36 -30.95
C LEU A 779 53.44 53.02 -32.03
N THR A 780 52.24 52.46 -32.24
CA THR A 780 51.24 52.95 -33.20
C THR A 780 50.53 54.23 -32.74
N ASP A 781 50.46 54.48 -31.43
CA ASP A 781 49.96 55.72 -30.83
C ASP A 781 50.68 56.08 -29.52
N ARG A 782 50.48 57.31 -29.01
CA ARG A 782 51.10 57.75 -27.75
C ARG A 782 50.66 56.97 -26.50
N ARG A 783 49.57 56.21 -26.54
CA ARG A 783 49.08 55.37 -25.43
C ARG A 783 49.76 54.00 -25.40
N CYS A 784 50.42 53.59 -26.49
CA CYS A 784 51.19 52.35 -26.57
C CYS A 784 52.37 52.30 -25.58
N TRP A 785 53.03 53.44 -25.32
CA TRP A 785 54.11 53.51 -24.33
C TRP A 785 53.64 53.10 -22.93
N GLY A 786 52.43 53.53 -22.54
CA GLY A 786 51.81 53.13 -21.27
C GLY A 786 51.40 51.66 -21.21
N ARG A 787 51.21 50.99 -22.37
CA ARG A 787 50.97 49.53 -22.42
C ARG A 787 52.27 48.77 -22.21
N LEU A 788 53.36 49.20 -22.85
CA LEU A 788 54.70 48.62 -22.70
C LEU A 788 55.22 48.73 -21.26
N GLN A 789 55.02 49.89 -20.61
CA GLN A 789 55.37 50.09 -19.20
C GLN A 789 54.58 49.16 -18.26
N ARG A 790 53.26 49.06 -18.45
CA ARG A 790 52.43 48.12 -17.66
C ARG A 790 52.79 46.66 -17.91
N PHE A 791 53.28 46.30 -19.10
CA PHE A 791 53.79 44.96 -19.37
C PHE A 791 55.04 44.69 -18.54
N ARG A 792 56.01 45.62 -18.52
CA ARG A 792 57.22 45.51 -17.69
C ARG A 792 56.88 45.37 -16.20
N GLU A 793 56.11 46.31 -15.66
CA GLU A 793 55.69 46.30 -14.25
C GLU A 793 54.91 45.03 -13.89
N ALA A 794 54.05 44.53 -14.79
CA ALA A 794 53.31 43.30 -14.52
C ALA A 794 54.19 42.05 -14.46
N MET A 795 55.32 42.00 -15.18
CA MET A 795 56.25 40.86 -15.15
C MET A 795 57.05 40.75 -13.85
N GLU A 796 57.05 41.80 -13.01
CA GLU A 796 57.67 41.78 -11.67
C GLU A 796 56.80 41.06 -10.63
N HIS A 797 55.54 40.76 -10.95
CA HIS A 797 54.60 40.12 -10.05
C HIS A 797 54.42 38.63 -10.34
N ARG A 798 54.11 37.86 -9.30
CA ARG A 798 53.96 36.39 -9.40
C ARG A 798 52.79 35.99 -10.29
N THR A 799 51.72 36.79 -10.32
CA THR A 799 50.50 36.48 -11.09
C THR A 799 49.89 37.75 -11.69
N LEU A 800 49.17 37.61 -12.82
CA LEU A 800 48.38 38.72 -13.41
C LEU A 800 47.34 39.30 -12.43
N ALA A 801 46.89 38.48 -11.48
CA ALA A 801 45.99 38.90 -10.41
C ALA A 801 46.61 39.96 -9.51
N GLU A 802 47.83 39.70 -9.07
CA GLU A 802 48.61 40.55 -8.21
C GLU A 802 49.02 41.82 -8.95
N ALA A 803 49.53 41.69 -10.18
CA ALA A 803 49.84 42.82 -11.05
C ALA A 803 48.64 43.74 -11.26
N SER A 804 47.43 43.20 -11.52
CA SER A 804 46.24 44.01 -11.70
C SER A 804 45.85 44.82 -10.45
N ARG A 805 46.03 44.24 -9.26
CA ARG A 805 45.73 44.91 -8.00
C ARG A 805 46.70 46.07 -7.75
N GLN A 806 47.98 45.85 -8.03
CA GLN A 806 49.03 46.84 -7.78
C GLN A 806 49.04 47.97 -8.80
N LEU A 807 48.67 47.67 -10.05
CA LEU A 807 48.53 48.65 -11.14
C LEU A 807 47.17 49.36 -11.15
N GLY A 808 46.29 49.10 -10.16
CA GLY A 808 44.97 49.73 -10.07
C GLY A 808 44.04 49.44 -11.26
N THR A 809 44.15 48.25 -11.86
CA THR A 809 43.41 47.84 -13.06
C THR A 809 42.77 46.45 -12.89
N THR A 810 42.08 45.95 -13.93
CA THR A 810 41.49 44.61 -13.89
C THR A 810 42.32 43.61 -14.71
N ARG A 811 42.25 42.32 -14.33
CA ARG A 811 42.93 41.23 -15.07
C ARG A 811 42.55 41.21 -16.56
N SER A 812 41.28 41.47 -16.87
CA SER A 812 40.80 41.53 -18.25
C SER A 812 41.47 42.64 -19.05
N VAL A 813 41.71 43.80 -18.43
CA VAL A 813 42.37 44.94 -19.09
C VAL A 813 43.84 44.65 -19.38
N LEU A 814 44.59 44.07 -18.42
CA LEU A 814 45.98 43.65 -18.67
C LEU A 814 46.06 42.57 -19.75
N TYR A 815 45.15 41.60 -19.72
CA TYR A 815 45.10 40.54 -20.74
C TYR A 815 44.88 41.11 -22.14
N THR A 816 43.89 42.00 -22.31
CA THR A 816 43.62 42.66 -23.60
C THR A 816 44.80 43.54 -24.05
N GLN A 817 45.44 44.26 -23.12
CA GLN A 817 46.60 45.08 -23.45
C GLN A 817 47.80 44.25 -23.89
N PHE A 818 48.07 43.11 -23.25
CA PHE A 818 49.18 42.25 -23.64
C PHE A 818 48.92 41.52 -24.94
N ALA A 819 47.68 41.06 -25.17
CA ALA A 819 47.30 40.48 -26.46
C ALA A 819 47.44 41.50 -27.61
N ALA A 820 47.11 42.78 -27.38
CA ALA A 820 47.34 43.84 -28.36
C ALA A 820 48.83 44.07 -28.62
N LEU A 821 49.67 44.10 -27.58
CA LEU A 821 51.13 44.22 -27.74
C LEU A 821 51.75 43.03 -28.49
N GLU A 822 51.30 41.80 -28.19
CA GLU A 822 51.73 40.59 -28.91
C GLU A 822 51.29 40.64 -30.39
N GLY A 823 50.11 41.19 -30.67
CA GLY A 823 49.64 41.44 -32.03
C GLY A 823 50.46 42.50 -32.78
N ASP A 824 50.77 43.61 -32.11
CA ASP A 824 51.54 44.71 -32.71
C ASP A 824 53.02 44.32 -32.95
N LEU A 825 53.60 43.46 -32.09
CA LEU A 825 54.98 42.97 -32.21
C LEU A 825 55.10 41.64 -32.98
N GLY A 826 53.99 40.97 -33.26
CA GLY A 826 53.95 39.68 -33.94
C GLY A 826 54.59 38.51 -33.16
N VAL A 827 54.86 38.67 -31.86
CA VAL A 827 55.54 37.69 -31.00
C VAL A 827 54.85 37.56 -29.65
N GLN A 828 54.89 36.35 -29.08
CA GLN A 828 54.37 36.11 -27.73
C GLN A 828 55.35 36.66 -26.68
N LEU A 829 54.87 37.50 -25.77
CA LEU A 829 55.73 38.22 -24.81
C LEU A 829 55.83 37.51 -23.45
N TYR A 830 54.85 36.70 -23.06
CA TYR A 830 54.89 35.97 -21.79
C TYR A 830 54.28 34.58 -21.89
N ILE A 831 54.79 33.67 -21.07
CA ILE A 831 54.31 32.30 -20.97
C ILE A 831 52.99 32.33 -20.21
N ARG A 832 51.93 31.77 -20.81
CA ARG A 832 50.62 31.66 -20.16
C ARG A 832 50.72 30.64 -19.00
N PRO A 833 50.61 31.05 -17.72
CA PRO A 833 50.89 30.17 -16.59
C PRO A 833 49.76 29.14 -16.38
N ARG A 834 50.10 27.90 -16.02
CA ARG A 834 49.13 26.91 -15.50
C ARG A 834 48.84 27.18 -14.03
N ARG A 835 47.81 26.53 -13.47
CA ARG A 835 47.34 26.76 -12.09
C ARG A 835 48.47 26.49 -11.09
N GLY A 836 48.99 27.55 -10.45
CA GLY A 836 50.08 27.48 -9.46
C GLY A 836 51.45 27.93 -9.98
N GLU A 837 51.60 28.15 -11.28
CA GLU A 837 52.85 28.65 -11.89
C GLU A 837 52.92 30.18 -11.86
N SER A 838 54.13 30.71 -11.71
CA SER A 838 54.39 32.15 -11.74
C SER A 838 54.37 32.69 -13.17
N LEU A 839 53.96 33.94 -13.33
CA LEU A 839 54.06 34.71 -14.56
C LEU A 839 55.54 34.85 -14.96
N ARG A 840 55.88 34.54 -16.21
CA ARG A 840 57.26 34.61 -16.72
C ARG A 840 57.30 35.17 -18.14
N PRO A 841 58.25 36.06 -18.47
CA PRO A 841 58.43 36.54 -19.84
C PRO A 841 58.98 35.43 -20.75
N THR A 842 58.70 35.51 -22.05
CA THR A 842 59.42 34.72 -23.06
C THR A 842 60.79 35.35 -23.35
N LYS A 843 61.66 34.70 -24.13
CA LYS A 843 62.92 35.33 -24.59
C LYS A 843 62.67 36.67 -25.32
N ALA A 844 61.59 36.76 -26.11
CA ALA A 844 61.18 37.99 -26.76
C ALA A 844 60.62 39.04 -25.78
N GLY A 845 59.84 38.61 -24.79
CA GLY A 845 59.36 39.48 -23.72
C GLY A 845 60.48 40.06 -22.87
N GLN A 846 61.51 39.27 -22.57
CA GLN A 846 62.70 39.74 -21.85
C GLN A 846 63.45 40.79 -22.69
N ALA A 847 63.69 40.52 -23.96
CA ALA A 847 64.34 41.49 -24.86
C ALA A 847 63.55 42.81 -24.99
N VAL A 848 62.21 42.76 -24.95
CA VAL A 848 61.35 43.96 -24.94
C VAL A 848 61.49 44.74 -23.63
N MET A 849 61.58 44.06 -22.48
CA MET A 849 61.79 44.71 -21.18
C MET A 849 63.18 45.33 -21.07
N ASP A 850 64.20 44.65 -21.58
CA ASP A 850 65.58 45.15 -21.62
C ASP A 850 65.65 46.41 -22.51
N ALA A 851 65.07 46.35 -23.72
CA ALA A 851 64.98 47.50 -24.63
C ALA A 851 64.20 48.69 -24.04
N LEU A 852 63.19 48.45 -23.20
CA LEU A 852 62.46 49.52 -22.49
C LEU A 852 63.30 50.18 -21.39
N THR A 853 64.18 49.41 -20.75
CA THR A 853 65.06 49.89 -19.68
C THR A 853 66.18 50.76 -20.25
N ASP A 854 66.75 50.38 -21.40
CA ASP A 854 67.74 51.18 -22.13
C ASP A 854 67.16 52.49 -22.70
N SER A 855 65.83 52.60 -22.78
CA SER A 855 65.11 53.72 -23.43
C SER A 855 64.42 54.67 -22.45
N GLU A 856 64.67 54.58 -21.13
CA GLU A 856 63.99 55.42 -20.12
C GLU A 856 64.21 56.93 -20.30
N GLY A 857 65.29 57.34 -20.98
CA GLY A 857 65.56 58.74 -21.36
C GLY A 857 64.89 59.22 -22.67
N ALA A 858 64.32 58.32 -23.48
CA ALA A 858 63.83 58.60 -24.84
C ALA A 858 62.29 58.57 -24.95
N ARG A 859 61.59 59.06 -23.92
CA ARG A 859 60.12 59.06 -23.87
C ARG A 859 59.52 59.94 -24.99
N PRO A 860 58.69 59.39 -25.90
CA PRO A 860 57.95 60.20 -26.88
C PRO A 860 56.92 61.09 -26.18
N GLY A 861 57.06 62.41 -26.29
CA GLY A 861 56.06 63.39 -25.85
C GLY A 861 56.11 63.78 -24.36
N GLY A 862 57.28 64.19 -23.87
CA GLY A 862 57.42 64.90 -22.59
C GLY A 862 56.54 66.17 -22.54
N ASN A 863 55.37 66.05 -21.94
CA ASN A 863 54.66 67.10 -21.20
C ASN A 863 53.71 66.41 -20.23
N THR A 864 53.91 66.69 -18.95
CA THR A 864 53.15 66.23 -17.79
C THR A 864 51.67 66.57 -17.95
N ILE A 865 50.82 65.55 -18.06
CA ILE A 865 49.40 65.67 -17.73
C ILE A 865 49.24 64.97 -16.40
N GLU A 866 49.00 65.78 -15.35
CA GLU A 866 48.63 65.34 -14.02
C GLU A 866 47.43 64.38 -14.10
N THR A 867 47.68 63.10 -13.85
CA THR A 867 46.61 62.16 -13.52
C THR A 867 46.40 62.23 -12.02
N GLY A 868 45.40 63.01 -11.60
CA GLY A 868 44.91 63.02 -10.23
C GLY A 868 44.44 61.62 -9.82
N ILE A 869 45.19 61.02 -8.90
CA ILE A 869 44.78 59.88 -8.08
C ILE A 869 45.28 60.19 -6.66
N PRO A 870 44.40 60.31 -5.65
CA PRO A 870 44.81 60.60 -4.28
C PRO A 870 45.51 59.39 -3.62
N PRO A 871 46.46 59.60 -2.69
CA PRO A 871 47.24 58.52 -2.12
C PRO A 871 46.42 57.73 -1.10
N ALA A 872 46.33 56.41 -1.27
CA ALA A 872 45.84 55.51 -0.23
C ALA A 872 47.00 55.10 0.68
N SER A 873 46.82 55.38 1.96
CA SER A 873 47.68 55.12 3.11
C SER A 873 48.20 53.68 3.20
N ARG A 874 49.52 53.56 3.42
CA ARG A 874 50.19 52.38 3.95
C ARG A 874 49.76 52.17 5.41
N GLN A 875 49.39 50.95 5.77
CA GLN A 875 49.73 50.36 7.07
C GLN A 875 49.80 48.84 6.92
N ASN A 876 51.01 48.34 7.15
CA ASN A 876 51.40 46.94 7.37
C ASN A 876 51.04 46.52 8.81
N PRO A 877 51.24 45.25 9.23
CA PRO A 877 51.91 44.14 8.53
C PRO A 877 51.00 42.97 8.11
#